data_AF-A0A942NAX4-F1
#
_entry.id   AF-A0A942NAX4-F1
#
_cell.length_a   1.000
_cell.length_b   1.000
_cell.length_c   1.000
_cell.angle_alpha   90.00
_cell.angle_beta   90.00
_cell.angle_gamma   90.00
#
_symmetry.space_group_name_H-M   'P 1'
#
loop_
_entity.id
_entity.type
_entity.pdbx_description
1 polymer ?
#
loop_
_entity_poly.entity_id
_entity_poly.type
_entity_poly.pdbx_seq_one_letter_code
_entity_poly.pdbx_strand_id
1 'polypeptide(L)'
;MLQTENYLGKNIRDFMPEELSNHFINAFQRVKTSQNLEKITYEFPTQIGILYFEASVKSLNQGEFLVVSRDITQNHLYQKQIETQNEYLKQLSEISIIGIWELKLSNHEVYWSDMVRKIHEVPDDYDPNIEDALAFYLPFERNILQKEIDKLFKYGIPYDLNLKIKAANGKIKWVRTIGLPSFENGNLVKAYGTFQDISEIKERDLTIQKLSMAVEQSFASIVMTDLMGNIEYVNTKFTQVTGFTKDEVVGKNPRILRSEKSITDYDEMWALLTQGKMWSGEFLNRKKTGEYYWEFGIIYPLLDELGNIVNYIGVKEDITEKKKLQMELTESEIKLNNVLESAIESILTLDSNYCLMYFNHVFKDDFYARNGILVEKGMNLIDLLPSEKKIFWKNKIDTVLNKESINFEYEEDAEGETLYYEVNANPIINNDEVIGVSIFGVNNTEKKKTERFIKDSESKYRIVAENNYNWEFWQGPDGNYIYNSPSCEKITGYTFQEFNENPRLLLKILHPEDKEKYIHYHKNRLQTTGIETNVFRIINKQGQVRILEHICQPIYNDGIYLGIRGTNVDVTEKNKHIDAIKEQNRLLKEITWIQSHEFRAPLARMMSLIDFLDTKDFTVFDEQQLINAIKQSADELDMMIRVISQKVYATKTFKE
;
A
#
# COMPACT_ATOMS: atom_id res chain seq x y z
N MET A 1 -8.22 88.43 65.57
CA MET A 1 -7.77 89.84 65.48
C MET A 1 -6.72 90.07 66.56
N LEU A 2 -5.55 90.56 66.17
CA LEU A 2 -4.47 90.90 67.11
C LEU A 2 -4.82 92.23 67.79
N GLN A 3 -4.95 92.24 69.12
CA GLN A 3 -5.21 93.48 69.88
C GLN A 3 -3.91 94.30 69.96
N THR A 4 -3.97 95.57 69.55
CA THR A 4 -2.81 96.49 69.42
C THR A 4 -2.02 96.66 70.72
N GLU A 5 -2.70 96.55 71.86
CA GLU A 5 -2.12 96.70 73.21
C GLU A 5 -1.10 95.60 73.56
N ASN A 6 -1.16 94.43 72.92
CA ASN A 6 -0.27 93.30 73.21
C ASN A 6 1.13 93.42 72.57
N TYR A 7 1.32 94.36 71.63
CA TYR A 7 2.52 94.50 70.80
C TYR A 7 3.20 95.87 70.92
N LEU A 8 2.50 96.87 71.45
CA LEU A 8 3.04 98.22 71.63
C LEU A 8 4.17 98.21 72.68
N GLY A 9 5.35 98.74 72.33
CA GLY A 9 6.51 98.84 73.24
C GLY A 9 7.38 97.59 73.37
N LYS A 10 7.05 96.48 72.70
CA LYS A 10 7.87 95.25 72.66
C LYS A 10 8.82 95.24 71.46
N ASN A 11 9.95 94.54 71.58
CA ASN A 11 10.84 94.33 70.45
C ASN A 11 10.18 93.37 69.45
N ILE A 12 10.38 93.58 68.14
CA ILE A 12 9.84 92.67 67.10
C ILE A 12 10.33 91.22 67.28
N ARG A 13 11.50 91.02 67.89
CA ARG A 13 12.03 89.70 68.27
C ARG A 13 11.26 89.01 69.38
N ASP A 14 10.53 89.76 70.21
CA ASP A 14 9.86 89.22 71.40
C ASP A 14 8.52 88.56 71.04
N PHE A 15 7.96 88.85 69.86
CA PHE A 15 6.62 88.39 69.48
C PHE A 15 6.51 87.82 68.05
N MET A 16 7.57 87.89 67.25
CA MET A 16 7.66 87.17 65.98
C MET A 16 8.68 86.03 66.09
N PRO A 17 8.51 84.94 65.32
CA PRO A 17 9.54 83.91 65.17
C PRO A 17 10.90 84.53 64.81
N GLU A 18 11.99 83.95 65.33
CA GLU A 18 13.33 84.53 65.21
C GLU A 18 13.73 84.81 63.75
N GLU A 19 13.49 83.87 62.84
CA GLU A 19 13.75 84.01 61.41
C GLU A 19 12.98 85.19 60.78
N LEU A 20 11.70 85.33 61.13
CA LEU A 20 10.86 86.41 60.62
C LEU A 20 11.28 87.77 61.17
N SER A 21 11.58 87.83 62.47
CA SER A 21 12.07 89.04 63.11
C SER A 21 13.38 89.53 62.50
N ASN A 22 14.30 88.61 62.18
CA ASN A 22 15.56 88.91 61.48
C ASN A 22 15.32 89.38 60.05
N HIS A 23 14.34 88.81 59.34
CA HIS A 23 13.94 89.24 58.00
C HIS A 23 13.50 90.72 57.98
N PHE A 24 12.65 91.12 58.93
CA PHE A 24 12.23 92.52 59.09
C PHE A 24 13.37 93.46 59.52
N ILE A 25 14.25 93.03 60.43
CA ILE A 25 15.40 93.84 60.87
C ILE A 25 16.35 94.12 59.71
N ASN A 26 16.61 93.12 58.85
CA ASN A 26 17.42 93.30 57.65
C ASN A 26 16.77 94.28 56.67
N ALA A 27 15.44 94.19 56.47
CA ALA A 27 14.71 95.15 55.65
C ALA A 27 14.78 96.58 56.25
N PHE A 28 14.65 96.74 57.57
CA PHE A 28 14.83 98.04 58.23
C PHE A 28 16.22 98.62 57.99
N GLN A 29 17.28 97.81 58.06
CA GLN A 29 18.65 98.26 57.77
C GLN A 29 18.82 98.71 56.31
N ARG A 30 18.28 97.95 55.34
CA ARG A 30 18.35 98.30 53.91
C ARG A 30 17.58 99.58 53.57
N VAL A 31 16.37 99.72 54.11
CA VAL A 31 15.53 100.91 53.91
C VAL A 31 16.10 102.14 54.64
N LYS A 32 16.79 101.95 55.77
CA LYS A 32 17.49 103.04 56.47
C LYS A 32 18.59 103.67 55.62
N THR A 33 19.33 102.84 54.86
CA THR A 33 20.42 103.31 53.99
C THR A 33 19.93 103.85 52.65
N SER A 34 18.92 103.21 52.05
CA SER A 34 18.45 103.55 50.70
C SER A 34 17.33 104.59 50.65
N GLN A 35 16.60 104.81 51.77
CA GLN A 35 15.35 105.59 51.87
C GLN A 35 14.22 105.17 50.90
N ASN A 36 14.40 104.09 50.13
CA ASN A 36 13.41 103.58 49.20
C ASN A 36 12.44 102.63 49.89
N LEU A 37 11.22 102.53 49.34
CA LEU A 37 10.24 101.54 49.76
C LEU A 37 10.77 100.12 49.46
N GLU A 38 10.80 99.25 50.46
CA GLU A 38 11.10 97.83 50.27
C GLU A 38 9.84 97.00 50.50
N LYS A 39 9.60 96.04 49.60
CA LYS A 39 8.53 95.05 49.77
C LYS A 39 9.13 93.71 50.13
N ILE A 40 8.57 93.08 51.15
CA ILE A 40 8.95 91.73 51.58
C ILE A 40 7.72 90.86 51.74
N THR A 41 7.85 89.59 51.37
CA THR A 41 6.79 88.60 51.51
C THR A 41 7.18 87.64 52.62
N TYR A 42 6.25 87.31 53.51
CA TYR A 42 6.53 86.43 54.63
C TYR A 42 5.35 85.54 55.01
N GLU A 43 5.70 84.41 55.60
CA GLU A 43 4.76 83.45 56.17
C GLU A 43 4.62 83.71 57.68
N PHE A 44 3.38 83.72 58.17
CA PHE A 44 3.08 83.91 59.58
C PHE A 44 2.26 82.72 60.09
N PRO A 45 2.85 81.85 60.93
CA PRO A 45 2.14 80.70 61.49
C PRO A 45 1.10 81.18 62.51
N THR A 46 -0.15 80.75 62.34
CA THR A 46 -1.26 81.01 63.28
C THR A 46 -1.88 79.70 63.75
N GLN A 47 -2.76 79.77 64.76
CA GLN A 47 -3.50 78.60 65.27
C GLN A 47 -4.42 77.95 64.21
N ILE A 48 -4.74 78.66 63.13
CA ILE A 48 -5.60 78.20 62.02
C ILE A 48 -4.81 77.84 60.75
N GLY A 49 -3.48 77.87 60.79
CA GLY A 49 -2.60 77.59 59.65
C GLY A 49 -1.61 78.70 59.33
N ILE A 50 -0.87 78.54 58.24
CA ILE A 50 0.10 79.54 57.76
C ILE A 50 -0.63 80.60 56.94
N LEU A 51 -0.46 81.87 57.31
CA LEU A 51 -0.94 83.01 56.53
C LEU A 51 0.21 83.66 55.77
N TYR A 52 -0.05 84.15 54.56
CA TYR A 52 0.95 84.82 53.73
C TYR A 52 0.69 86.33 53.72
N PHE A 53 1.73 87.12 53.98
CA PHE A 53 1.65 88.57 54.04
C PHE A 53 2.67 89.23 53.11
N GLU A 54 2.29 90.33 52.47
CA GLU A 54 3.21 91.27 51.83
C GLU A 54 3.36 92.50 52.73
N ALA A 55 4.55 92.76 53.26
CA ALA A 55 4.86 93.97 54.00
C ALA A 55 5.59 94.97 53.12
N SER A 56 5.11 96.21 53.13
CA SER A 56 5.79 97.37 52.58
C SER A 56 6.45 98.16 53.71
N VAL A 57 7.76 98.27 53.66
CA VAL A 57 8.61 98.88 54.70
C VAL A 57 9.20 100.19 54.15
N LYS A 58 9.01 101.29 54.88
CA LYS A 58 9.58 102.61 54.53
C LYS A 58 10.16 103.29 55.77
N SER A 59 11.31 103.95 55.62
CA SER A 59 11.86 104.81 56.68
C SER A 59 11.15 106.17 56.66
N LEU A 60 10.70 106.63 57.83
CA LEU A 60 10.05 107.93 57.99
C LEU A 60 11.07 109.00 58.42
N ASN A 61 11.95 108.69 59.38
CA ASN A 61 13.00 109.55 59.94
C ASN A 61 14.18 108.70 60.46
N GLN A 62 15.24 109.31 61.03
CA GLN A 62 16.34 108.57 61.66
C GLN A 62 15.85 107.66 62.80
N GLY A 63 15.68 106.36 62.50
CA GLY A 63 15.33 105.32 63.47
C GLY A 63 13.85 104.92 63.49
N GLU A 64 12.98 105.58 62.71
CA GLU A 64 11.55 105.26 62.64
C GLU A 64 11.19 104.60 61.29
N PHE A 65 10.44 103.49 61.35
CA PHE A 65 10.01 102.72 60.18
C PHE A 65 8.50 102.52 60.19
N LEU A 66 7.87 102.72 59.03
CA LEU A 66 6.50 102.34 58.77
C LEU A 66 6.46 100.98 58.09
N VAL A 67 5.71 100.04 58.66
CA VAL A 67 5.43 98.74 58.06
C VAL A 67 3.93 98.65 57.81
N VAL A 68 3.56 98.44 56.55
CA VAL A 68 2.19 98.14 56.17
C VAL A 68 2.16 96.71 55.64
N SER A 69 1.55 95.80 56.40
CA SER A 69 1.36 94.41 55.99
C SER A 69 -0.03 94.20 55.41
N ARG A 70 -0.10 93.57 54.25
CA ARG A 70 -1.33 93.14 53.60
C ARG A 70 -1.41 91.61 53.60
N ASP A 71 -2.53 91.06 54.04
CA ASP A 71 -2.82 89.64 53.88
C ASP A 71 -2.98 89.32 52.38
N ILE A 72 -2.13 88.44 51.87
CA ILE A 72 -2.14 87.94 50.50
C ILE A 72 -2.43 86.44 50.43
N THR A 73 -2.85 85.81 51.53
CA THR A 73 -3.05 84.36 51.66
C THR A 73 -3.90 83.81 50.53
N GLN A 74 -5.08 84.39 50.28
CA GLN A 74 -5.96 83.95 49.20
C GLN A 74 -5.29 84.05 47.82
N ASN A 75 -4.64 85.18 47.52
CA ASN A 75 -3.98 85.37 46.23
C ASN A 75 -2.79 84.41 46.04
N HIS A 76 -1.99 84.19 47.08
CA HIS A 76 -0.87 83.25 47.04
C HIS A 76 -1.36 81.81 46.85
N LEU A 77 -2.41 81.39 47.58
CA LEU A 77 -2.99 80.06 47.42
C LEU A 77 -3.59 79.86 46.03
N TYR A 78 -4.27 80.86 45.45
CA TYR A 78 -4.77 80.78 44.08
C TYR A 78 -3.64 80.67 43.05
N GLN A 79 -2.57 81.46 43.19
CA GLN A 79 -1.41 81.37 42.30
C GLN A 79 -0.75 80.00 42.38
N LYS A 80 -0.50 79.50 43.59
CA LYS A 80 0.07 78.17 43.80
C LYS A 80 -0.82 77.07 43.23
N GLN A 81 -2.14 77.20 43.36
CA GLN A 81 -3.10 76.27 42.77
C GLN A 81 -3.03 76.28 41.24
N ILE A 82 -2.93 77.44 40.60
CA ILE A 82 -2.76 77.57 39.15
C ILE A 82 -1.44 76.95 38.69
N GLU A 83 -0.33 77.22 39.40
CA GLU A 83 0.98 76.64 39.11
C GLU A 83 0.94 75.10 39.17
N THR A 84 0.38 74.54 40.24
CA THR A 84 0.22 73.09 40.41
C THR A 84 -0.69 72.49 39.32
N GLN A 85 -1.80 73.15 38.99
CA GLN A 85 -2.69 72.70 37.91
C GLN A 85 -1.99 72.72 36.54
N ASN A 86 -1.22 73.77 36.24
CA ASN A 86 -0.44 73.88 35.00
C ASN A 86 0.63 72.79 34.91
N GLU A 87 1.29 72.47 36.02
CA GLU A 87 2.27 71.38 36.08
C GLU A 87 1.60 70.02 35.79
N TYR A 88 0.45 69.73 36.42
CA TYR A 88 -0.30 68.50 36.12
C TYR A 88 -0.77 68.44 34.67
N LEU A 89 -1.26 69.55 34.09
CA LEU A 89 -1.66 69.58 32.68
C LEU A 89 -0.47 69.33 31.76
N LYS A 90 0.71 69.86 32.07
CA LYS A 90 1.94 69.59 31.31
C LYS A 90 2.32 68.11 31.38
N GLN A 91 2.31 67.51 32.58
CA GLN A 91 2.60 66.09 32.75
C GLN A 91 1.59 65.19 32.01
N LEU A 92 0.29 65.51 32.07
CA LEU A 92 -0.75 64.76 31.35
C LEU A 92 -0.59 64.86 29.83
N SER A 93 -0.22 66.04 29.32
CA SER A 93 0.11 66.27 27.91
C SER A 93 1.32 65.43 27.48
N GLU A 94 2.36 65.35 28.32
CA GLU A 94 3.56 64.55 28.08
C GLU A 94 3.29 63.04 28.08
N ILE A 95 2.57 62.52 29.09
CA ILE A 95 2.25 61.10 29.22
C ILE A 95 1.33 60.63 28.09
N SER A 96 0.33 61.44 27.75
CA SER A 96 -0.67 61.07 26.74
C SER A 96 -0.21 61.37 25.30
N ILE A 97 0.93 62.07 25.17
CA ILE A 97 1.46 62.62 23.90
C ILE A 97 0.35 63.42 23.18
N ILE A 98 -0.34 64.29 23.94
CA ILE A 98 -1.44 65.13 23.46
C ILE A 98 -0.99 66.58 23.51
N GLY A 99 -0.86 67.21 22.35
CA GLY A 99 -0.69 68.65 22.22
C GLY A 99 -1.99 69.40 22.06
N ILE A 100 -1.92 70.71 22.27
CA ILE A 100 -3.04 71.64 22.10
C ILE A 100 -2.65 72.59 20.97
N TRP A 101 -3.59 72.86 20.08
CA TRP A 101 -3.48 73.91 19.09
C TRP A 101 -4.64 74.89 19.23
N GLU A 102 -4.38 76.16 18.99
CA GLU A 102 -5.40 77.20 18.90
C GLU A 102 -5.17 77.98 17.60
N LEU A 103 -6.25 78.48 17.01
CA LEU A 103 -6.24 79.31 15.83
C LEU A 103 -7.23 80.45 16.02
N LYS A 104 -6.72 81.68 16.04
CA LYS A 104 -7.53 82.89 16.12
C LYS A 104 -7.94 83.35 14.73
N LEU A 105 -9.23 83.65 14.56
CA LEU A 105 -9.80 84.00 13.25
C LEU A 105 -9.57 85.45 12.83
N SER A 106 -9.30 86.34 13.78
CA SER A 106 -9.09 87.77 13.51
C SER A 106 -7.80 88.08 12.77
N ASN A 107 -6.74 87.30 13.03
CA ASN A 107 -5.39 87.52 12.50
C ASN A 107 -4.73 86.25 11.93
N HIS A 108 -5.44 85.11 11.89
CA HIS A 108 -4.93 83.80 11.47
C HIS A 108 -3.70 83.33 12.27
N GLU A 109 -3.58 83.78 13.52
CA GLU A 109 -2.51 83.37 14.44
C GLU A 109 -2.77 81.94 14.93
N VAL A 110 -1.83 81.04 14.63
CA VAL A 110 -1.83 79.66 15.11
C VAL A 110 -0.93 79.57 16.33
N TYR A 111 -1.44 78.96 17.39
CA TYR A 111 -0.66 78.59 18.55
C TYR A 111 -0.53 77.07 18.58
N TRP A 112 0.70 76.59 18.75
CA TRP A 112 1.01 75.20 19.05
C TRP A 112 1.61 75.09 20.45
N SER A 113 1.18 74.09 21.21
CA SER A 113 1.88 73.70 22.43
C SER A 113 3.20 72.99 22.11
N ASP A 114 4.09 72.90 23.09
CA ASP A 114 5.38 72.19 22.96
C ASP A 114 5.20 70.77 22.45
N MET A 115 4.12 70.10 22.89
CA MET A 115 3.83 68.74 22.45
C MET A 115 3.43 68.67 20.96
N VAL A 116 2.67 69.64 20.43
CA VAL A 116 2.36 69.66 18.99
C VAL A 116 3.63 69.79 18.17
N ARG A 117 4.56 70.66 18.58
CA ARG A 117 5.89 70.79 17.95
C ARG A 117 6.70 69.48 18.02
N LYS A 118 6.73 68.83 19.19
CA LYS A 118 7.38 67.52 19.37
C LYS A 118 6.79 66.44 18.46
N ILE A 119 5.46 66.37 18.31
CA ILE A 119 4.82 65.39 17.41
C ILE A 119 5.23 65.62 15.96
N HIS A 120 5.28 66.89 15.52
CA HIS A 120 5.73 67.27 14.18
C HIS A 120 7.25 67.22 13.99
N GLU A 121 8.02 67.02 15.07
CA GLU A 121 9.48 66.99 15.12
C GLU A 121 10.14 68.27 14.57
N VAL A 122 9.53 69.41 14.89
CA VAL A 122 10.04 70.74 14.56
C VAL A 122 10.73 71.36 15.78
N PRO A 123 11.61 72.37 15.58
CA PRO A 123 12.23 73.13 16.68
C PRO A 123 11.20 73.75 17.64
N ASP A 124 11.60 73.96 18.91
CA ASP A 124 10.71 74.51 19.95
C ASP A 124 10.25 75.95 19.67
N ASP A 125 11.01 76.69 18.86
CA ASP A 125 10.70 78.05 18.40
C ASP A 125 9.94 78.11 17.08
N TYR A 126 9.53 76.95 16.53
CA TYR A 126 8.77 76.88 15.29
C TYR A 126 7.34 77.41 15.48
N ASP A 127 7.00 78.45 14.71
CA ASP A 127 5.70 79.13 14.73
C ASP A 127 5.05 79.06 13.34
N PRO A 128 4.15 78.09 13.10
CA PRO A 128 3.56 77.87 11.78
C PRO A 128 2.39 78.80 11.49
N ASN A 129 2.15 79.10 10.21
CA ASN A 129 0.82 79.53 9.77
C ASN A 129 -0.09 78.32 9.45
N ILE A 130 -1.35 78.57 9.08
CA ILE A 130 -2.31 77.50 8.74
C ILE A 130 -1.82 76.66 7.55
N GLU A 131 -1.23 77.27 6.52
CA GLU A 131 -0.74 76.55 5.34
C GLU A 131 0.44 75.64 5.69
N ASP A 132 1.36 76.12 6.53
CA ASP A 132 2.48 75.35 7.06
C ASP A 132 1.98 74.16 7.88
N ALA A 133 1.00 74.37 8.75
CA ALA A 133 0.38 73.31 9.54
C ALA A 133 -0.29 72.24 8.66
N LEU A 134 -0.99 72.65 7.60
CA LEU A 134 -1.63 71.74 6.64
C LEU A 134 -0.60 71.02 5.74
N ALA A 135 0.58 71.60 5.54
CA ALA A 135 1.63 71.04 4.70
C ALA A 135 2.16 69.70 5.24
N PHE A 136 2.13 69.50 6.56
CA PHE A 136 2.51 68.23 7.20
C PHE A 136 1.56 67.08 6.87
N TYR A 137 0.31 67.35 6.49
CA TYR A 137 -0.64 66.30 6.08
C TYR A 137 -0.34 65.84 4.65
N LEU A 138 -0.46 64.52 4.46
CA LEU A 138 -0.39 63.90 3.14
C LEU A 138 -1.53 64.40 2.23
N PRO A 139 -1.39 64.37 0.88
CA PRO A 139 -2.34 65.01 -0.03
C PRO A 139 -3.81 64.58 0.14
N PHE A 140 -4.06 63.30 0.43
CA PHE A 140 -5.41 62.78 0.63
C PHE A 140 -6.00 63.24 1.97
N GLU A 141 -5.22 63.12 3.04
CA GLU A 141 -5.59 63.50 4.40
C GLU A 141 -5.79 65.01 4.53
N ARG A 142 -4.97 65.81 3.84
CA ARG A 142 -5.11 67.26 3.75
C ARG A 142 -6.47 67.66 3.19
N ASN A 143 -6.93 66.99 2.13
CA ASN A 143 -8.24 67.26 1.54
C ASN A 143 -9.40 66.91 2.49
N ILE A 144 -9.26 65.86 3.30
CA ILE A 144 -10.25 65.52 4.32
C ILE A 144 -10.29 66.60 5.40
N LEU A 145 -9.12 66.94 5.95
CA LEU A 145 -9.00 67.93 7.01
C LEU A 145 -9.50 69.31 6.56
N GLN A 146 -9.13 69.76 5.36
CA GLN A 146 -9.57 71.05 4.82
C GLN A 146 -11.10 71.15 4.78
N LYS A 147 -11.80 70.09 4.36
CA LYS A 147 -13.28 70.08 4.33
C LYS A 147 -13.90 70.21 5.72
N GLU A 148 -13.31 69.56 6.73
CA GLU A 148 -13.82 69.65 8.10
C GLU A 148 -13.47 71.00 8.75
N ILE A 149 -12.28 71.55 8.44
CA ILE A 149 -11.90 72.91 8.82
C ILE A 149 -12.87 73.95 8.22
N ASP A 150 -13.22 73.83 6.94
CA ASP A 150 -14.17 74.72 6.28
C ASP A 150 -15.56 74.67 6.93
N LYS A 151 -16.02 73.47 7.32
CA LYS A 151 -17.28 73.29 8.05
C LYS A 151 -17.21 73.88 9.46
N LEU A 152 -16.09 73.69 10.15
CA LEU A 152 -15.85 74.26 11.47
C LEU A 152 -15.95 75.78 11.41
N PHE A 153 -15.32 76.41 10.42
CA PHE A 153 -15.35 77.87 10.29
C PHE A 153 -16.68 78.43 9.82
N LYS A 154 -17.33 77.77 8.86
CA LYS A 154 -18.56 78.29 8.26
C LYS A 154 -19.81 78.01 9.10
N TYR A 155 -19.82 76.88 9.79
CA TYR A 155 -21.02 76.38 10.48
C TYR A 155 -20.79 76.11 11.98
N GLY A 156 -19.55 76.21 12.47
CA GLY A 156 -19.26 75.89 13.87
C GLY A 156 -19.41 74.40 14.19
N ILE A 157 -19.17 73.51 13.21
CA ILE A 157 -19.31 72.06 13.42
C ILE A 157 -17.95 71.49 13.87
N PRO A 158 -17.84 70.91 15.08
CA PRO A 158 -16.61 70.28 15.54
C PRO A 158 -16.26 69.02 14.75
N TYR A 159 -14.98 68.65 14.74
CA TYR A 159 -14.50 67.41 14.11
C TYR A 159 -13.61 66.58 15.05
N ASP A 160 -13.52 65.28 14.77
CA ASP A 160 -12.61 64.33 15.40
C ASP A 160 -12.13 63.35 14.32
N LEU A 161 -10.85 63.44 13.95
CA LEU A 161 -10.28 62.72 12.83
C LEU A 161 -8.97 62.03 13.20
N ASN A 162 -8.80 60.81 12.67
CA ASN A 162 -7.53 60.10 12.67
C ASN A 162 -6.90 60.20 11.28
N LEU A 163 -5.78 60.91 11.18
CA LEU A 163 -5.12 61.24 9.92
C LEU A 163 -3.64 60.88 9.96
N LYS A 164 -3.00 60.83 8.79
CA LYS A 164 -1.56 60.68 8.65
C LYS A 164 -0.90 62.01 8.36
N ILE A 165 0.16 62.28 9.11
CA ILE A 165 1.10 63.37 8.82
C ILE A 165 2.46 62.80 8.46
N LYS A 166 3.25 63.60 7.76
CA LYS A 166 4.68 63.40 7.56
C LYS A 166 5.41 64.44 8.39
N ALA A 167 6.02 64.02 9.50
CA ALA A 167 6.80 64.88 10.38
C ALA A 167 8.03 65.46 9.65
N ALA A 168 8.69 66.47 10.24
CA ALA A 168 9.81 67.19 9.61
C ALA A 168 11.01 66.27 9.29
N ASN A 169 11.23 65.24 10.09
CA ASN A 169 12.24 64.19 9.86
C ASN A 169 11.88 63.22 8.71
N GLY A 170 10.67 63.33 8.14
CA GLY A 170 10.15 62.46 7.07
C GLY A 170 9.36 61.23 7.55
N LYS A 171 9.28 60.96 8.86
CA LYS A 171 8.52 59.83 9.42
C LYS A 171 7.02 60.07 9.27
N ILE A 172 6.29 59.03 8.83
CA ILE A 172 4.83 59.06 8.80
C ILE A 172 4.31 58.71 10.19
N LYS A 173 3.41 59.54 10.73
CA LYS A 173 2.74 59.33 12.02
C LYS A 173 1.23 59.35 11.84
N TRP A 174 0.55 58.50 12.60
CA TRP A 174 -0.90 58.61 12.77
C TRP A 174 -1.19 59.58 13.89
N VAL A 175 -2.05 60.56 13.61
CA VAL A 175 -2.45 61.58 14.57
C VAL A 175 -3.96 61.63 14.69
N ARG A 176 -4.44 61.82 15.92
CA ARG A 176 -5.84 62.19 16.19
C ARG A 176 -5.90 63.69 16.40
N THR A 177 -6.66 64.38 15.56
CA THR A 177 -6.91 65.82 15.69
C THR A 177 -8.39 66.05 15.96
N ILE A 178 -8.66 66.78 17.04
CA ILE A 178 -10.01 67.21 17.41
C ILE A 178 -10.04 68.73 17.28
N GLY A 179 -11.03 69.28 16.58
CA GLY A 179 -11.23 70.73 16.45
C GLY A 179 -12.58 71.17 17.00
N LEU A 180 -12.57 72.15 17.88
CA LEU A 180 -13.74 72.72 18.53
C LEU A 180 -13.86 74.22 18.25
N PRO A 181 -15.07 74.73 17.98
CA PRO A 181 -15.30 76.16 17.79
C PRO A 181 -15.44 76.88 19.13
N SER A 182 -15.06 78.16 19.17
CA SER A 182 -15.29 79.04 20.31
C SER A 182 -15.87 80.37 19.83
N PHE A 183 -16.97 80.76 20.48
CA PHE A 183 -17.77 81.92 20.11
C PHE A 183 -17.68 83.00 21.18
N GLU A 184 -17.56 84.26 20.77
CA GLU A 184 -17.76 85.43 21.63
C GLU A 184 -18.84 86.32 21.01
N ASN A 185 -19.82 86.74 21.80
CA ASN A 185 -20.96 87.56 21.35
C ASN A 185 -21.69 87.00 20.11
N GLY A 186 -21.75 85.66 19.98
CA GLY A 186 -22.42 84.97 18.88
C GLY A 186 -21.61 84.85 17.58
N ASN A 187 -20.40 85.42 17.53
CA ASN A 187 -19.49 85.27 16.39
C ASN A 187 -18.41 84.24 16.70
N LEU A 188 -18.01 83.45 15.71
CA LEU A 188 -16.89 82.53 15.84
C LEU A 188 -15.58 83.32 15.91
N VAL A 189 -14.85 83.23 17.01
CA VAL A 189 -13.63 84.03 17.27
C VAL A 189 -12.36 83.19 17.18
N LYS A 190 -12.44 81.91 17.59
CA LYS A 190 -11.30 81.00 17.53
C LYS A 190 -11.73 79.55 17.34
N ALA A 191 -10.82 78.76 16.80
CA ALA A 191 -10.87 77.30 16.82
C ALA A 191 -9.74 76.79 17.71
N TYR A 192 -9.99 75.77 18.52
CA TYR A 192 -8.96 75.16 19.35
C TYR A 192 -9.19 73.66 19.41
N GLY A 193 -8.15 72.92 19.77
CA GLY A 193 -8.21 71.49 19.64
C GLY A 193 -7.05 70.75 20.23
N THR A 194 -7.16 69.43 20.17
CA THR A 194 -6.09 68.53 20.57
C THR A 194 -5.43 67.91 19.35
N PHE A 195 -4.19 67.49 19.54
CA PHE A 195 -3.37 66.82 18.55
C PHE A 195 -2.58 65.71 19.23
N GLN A 196 -2.94 64.45 18.99
CA GLN A 196 -2.36 63.30 19.67
C GLN A 196 -1.61 62.41 18.68
N ASP A 197 -0.41 61.94 19.04
CA ASP A 197 0.23 60.82 18.32
C ASP A 197 -0.42 59.50 18.74
N ILE A 198 -1.04 58.81 17.78
CA ILE A 198 -1.71 57.51 17.98
C ILE A 198 -1.01 56.40 17.18
N SER A 199 0.24 56.61 16.75
CA SER A 199 0.98 55.67 15.91
C SER A 199 1.17 54.33 16.60
N GLU A 200 1.61 54.33 17.86
CA GLU A 200 1.83 53.09 18.63
C GLU A 200 0.54 52.29 18.79
N ILE A 201 -0.57 52.97 19.08
CA ILE A 201 -1.91 52.34 19.20
C ILE A 201 -2.28 51.67 17.87
N LYS A 202 -2.12 52.38 16.75
CA LYS A 202 -2.43 51.84 15.41
C LYS A 202 -1.53 50.69 15.00
N GLU A 203 -0.24 50.73 15.35
CA GLU A 203 0.70 49.64 15.08
C GLU A 203 0.38 48.39 15.90
N ARG A 204 0.02 48.55 17.17
CA ARG A 204 -0.43 47.44 18.03
C ARG A 204 -1.71 46.81 17.52
N ASP A 205 -2.72 47.62 17.19
CA ASP A 205 -3.99 47.14 16.61
C ASP A 205 -3.75 46.37 15.31
N LEU A 206 -2.91 46.92 14.42
CA LEU A 206 -2.56 46.28 13.15
C LEU A 206 -1.80 44.97 13.38
N THR A 207 -0.90 44.93 14.37
CA THR A 207 -0.15 43.71 14.71
C THR A 207 -1.07 42.62 15.22
N ILE A 208 -2.01 42.95 16.13
CA ILE A 208 -3.03 42.02 16.61
C ILE A 208 -3.91 41.53 15.46
N GLN A 209 -4.35 42.43 14.57
CA GLN A 209 -5.12 42.05 13.38
C GLN A 209 -4.34 41.10 12.47
N LYS A 210 -3.06 41.39 12.18
CA LYS A 210 -2.20 40.53 11.36
C LYS A 210 -2.02 39.14 11.99
N LEU A 211 -1.79 39.07 13.31
CA LEU A 211 -1.66 37.80 14.02
C LEU A 211 -2.98 37.02 14.03
N SER A 212 -4.10 37.68 14.28
CA SER A 212 -5.44 37.07 14.22
C SER A 212 -5.74 36.51 12.82
N MET A 213 -5.41 37.27 11.76
CA MET A 213 -5.54 36.80 10.38
C MET A 213 -4.65 35.58 10.10
N ALA A 214 -3.41 35.57 10.58
CA ALA A 214 -2.50 34.44 10.40
C ALA A 214 -3.01 33.16 11.08
N VAL A 215 -3.61 33.28 12.27
CA VAL A 215 -4.23 32.15 12.99
C VAL A 215 -5.49 31.66 12.25
N GLU A 216 -6.34 32.58 11.80
CA GLU A 216 -7.58 32.26 11.08
C GLU A 216 -7.33 31.59 9.73
N GLN A 217 -6.29 32.03 9.01
CA GLN A 217 -5.91 31.50 7.70
C GLN A 217 -4.90 30.33 7.76
N SER A 218 -4.56 29.86 8.97
CA SER A 218 -3.65 28.72 9.13
C SER A 218 -4.20 27.46 8.45
N PHE A 219 -3.32 26.70 7.80
CA PHE A 219 -3.66 25.40 7.23
C PHE A 219 -3.88 24.33 8.29
N ALA A 220 -3.45 24.56 9.53
CA ALA A 220 -3.73 23.71 10.68
C ALA A 220 -5.05 24.12 11.35
N SER A 221 -5.79 23.13 11.84
CA SER A 221 -6.94 23.32 12.71
C SER A 221 -6.45 23.74 14.09
N ILE A 222 -6.80 24.95 14.53
CA ILE A 222 -6.40 25.51 15.82
C ILE A 222 -7.62 25.55 16.73
N VAL A 223 -7.47 25.01 17.94
CA VAL A 223 -8.47 25.05 19.01
C VAL A 223 -7.80 25.53 20.29
N MET A 224 -8.48 26.41 21.03
CA MET A 224 -8.05 26.86 22.34
C MET A 224 -9.16 26.58 23.35
N THR A 225 -8.79 26.08 24.52
CA THR A 225 -9.73 25.75 25.60
C THR A 225 -9.37 26.44 26.90
N ASP A 226 -10.36 26.56 27.77
CA ASP A 226 -10.17 26.88 29.18
C ASP A 226 -9.46 25.73 29.93
N LEU A 227 -9.22 25.92 31.23
CA LEU A 227 -8.59 24.93 32.12
C LEU A 227 -9.43 23.66 32.36
N MET A 228 -10.74 23.72 32.12
CA MET A 228 -11.66 22.58 32.19
C MET A 228 -11.77 21.84 30.85
N GLY A 229 -11.08 22.32 29.81
CA GLY A 229 -11.10 21.77 28.47
C GLY A 229 -12.35 22.14 27.67
N ASN A 230 -13.04 23.24 27.99
CA ASN A 230 -14.11 23.78 27.16
C ASN A 230 -13.53 24.72 26.11
N ILE A 231 -13.99 24.60 24.87
CA ILE A 231 -13.51 25.39 23.74
C ILE A 231 -13.88 26.86 23.94
N GLU A 232 -12.87 27.73 23.92
CA GLU A 232 -13.04 29.19 23.92
C GLU A 232 -12.90 29.76 22.50
N TYR A 233 -12.05 29.13 21.67
CA TYR A 233 -11.78 29.59 20.32
C TYR A 233 -11.44 28.42 19.38
N VAL A 234 -11.88 28.57 18.13
CA VAL A 234 -11.49 27.72 17.00
C VAL A 234 -11.26 28.61 15.78
N ASN A 235 -10.29 28.25 14.94
CA ASN A 235 -10.06 28.95 13.67
C ASN A 235 -10.97 28.43 12.54
N THR A 236 -10.94 29.13 11.40
CA THR A 236 -11.69 28.75 10.21
C THR A 236 -11.39 27.31 9.73
N LYS A 237 -10.13 26.88 9.81
CA LYS A 237 -9.74 25.52 9.38
C LYS A 237 -10.38 24.41 10.22
N PHE A 238 -10.51 24.59 11.53
CA PHE A 238 -11.24 23.66 12.40
C PHE A 238 -12.68 23.43 11.91
N THR A 239 -13.37 24.52 11.55
CA THR A 239 -14.74 24.46 11.04
C THR A 239 -14.81 23.67 9.72
N GLN A 240 -13.87 23.93 8.80
CA GLN A 240 -13.80 23.25 7.51
C GLN A 240 -13.55 21.74 7.64
N VAL A 241 -12.66 21.33 8.54
CA VAL A 241 -12.29 19.92 8.75
C VAL A 241 -13.41 19.17 9.48
N THR A 242 -13.93 19.75 10.56
CA THR A 242 -14.87 19.06 11.46
C THR A 242 -16.33 19.17 11.01
N GLY A 243 -16.67 20.20 10.24
CA GLY A 243 -18.04 20.54 9.82
C GLY A 243 -18.89 21.21 10.89
N PHE A 244 -18.34 21.47 12.09
CA PHE A 244 -19.02 22.22 13.14
C PHE A 244 -18.74 23.72 13.00
N THR A 245 -19.77 24.54 13.23
CA THR A 245 -19.61 25.99 13.28
C THR A 245 -19.03 26.44 14.62
N LYS A 246 -18.38 27.61 14.64
CA LYS A 246 -17.82 28.21 15.87
C LYS A 246 -18.87 28.29 16.99
N ASP A 247 -20.06 28.78 16.69
CA ASP A 247 -21.14 28.94 17.67
C ASP A 247 -21.65 27.60 18.24
N GLU A 248 -21.48 26.50 17.49
CA GLU A 248 -21.89 25.16 17.95
C GLU A 248 -20.88 24.52 18.91
N VAL A 249 -19.61 24.95 18.88
CA VAL A 249 -18.51 24.29 19.61
C VAL A 249 -17.97 25.12 20.77
N VAL A 250 -18.08 26.45 20.71
CA VAL A 250 -17.67 27.31 21.83
C VAL A 250 -18.49 26.95 23.07
N GLY A 251 -17.80 26.79 24.20
CA GLY A 251 -18.35 26.33 25.48
C GLY A 251 -18.51 24.80 25.59
N LYS A 252 -18.26 24.02 24.54
CA LYS A 252 -18.28 22.55 24.60
C LYS A 252 -16.87 21.99 24.72
N ASN A 253 -16.77 20.76 25.23
CA ASN A 253 -15.49 20.06 25.32
C ASN A 253 -15.13 19.38 23.98
N PRO A 254 -13.86 19.42 23.51
CA PRO A 254 -13.42 18.79 22.24
C PRO A 254 -13.75 17.30 22.09
N ARG A 255 -14.09 16.61 23.18
CA ARG A 255 -14.62 15.23 23.15
C ARG A 255 -15.85 15.05 22.25
N ILE A 256 -16.54 16.10 21.85
CA ILE A 256 -17.61 16.02 20.83
C ILE A 256 -17.14 15.43 19.50
N LEU A 257 -15.83 15.54 19.19
CA LEU A 257 -15.21 14.98 17.99
C LEU A 257 -14.72 13.54 18.21
N ARG A 258 -14.62 13.07 19.46
CA ARG A 258 -14.04 11.77 19.79
C ARG A 258 -14.88 10.66 19.18
N SER A 259 -14.23 9.78 18.41
CA SER A 259 -14.87 8.54 17.96
C SER A 259 -14.87 7.47 19.04
N GLU A 260 -15.78 6.51 18.92
CA GLU A 260 -15.78 5.30 19.74
C GLU A 260 -14.61 4.35 19.43
N LYS A 261 -13.90 4.58 18.32
CA LYS A 261 -12.73 3.78 17.86
C LYS A 261 -11.40 4.46 18.16
N SER A 262 -11.41 5.59 18.87
CA SER A 262 -10.21 6.32 19.23
C SER A 262 -9.31 5.46 20.13
N ILE A 263 -8.07 5.22 19.70
CA ILE A 263 -7.04 4.49 20.45
C ILE A 263 -6.11 5.43 21.25
N THR A 264 -6.30 6.75 21.14
CA THR A 264 -5.51 7.75 21.85
C THR A 264 -5.62 7.58 23.37
N ASP A 265 -4.48 7.61 24.05
CA ASP A 265 -4.40 7.66 25.51
C ASP A 265 -4.65 9.10 26.00
N TYR A 266 -5.89 9.39 26.37
CA TYR A 266 -6.27 10.70 26.88
C TYR A 266 -5.80 10.93 28.33
N ASP A 267 -5.54 9.87 29.09
CA ASP A 267 -5.10 9.97 30.47
C ASP A 267 -3.63 10.41 30.51
N GLU A 268 -2.79 9.83 29.65
CA GLU A 268 -1.42 10.30 29.40
C GLU A 268 -1.40 11.76 28.95
N MET A 269 -2.27 12.12 27.99
CA MET A 269 -2.38 13.48 27.49
C MET A 269 -2.66 14.48 28.61
N TRP A 270 -3.70 14.25 29.42
CA TRP A 270 -4.04 15.16 30.52
C TRP A 270 -2.99 15.17 31.63
N ALA A 271 -2.34 14.03 31.91
CA ALA A 271 -1.24 13.96 32.88
C ALA A 271 -0.05 14.84 32.46
N LEU A 272 0.29 14.90 31.17
CA LEU A 272 1.35 15.76 30.66
C LEU A 272 0.94 17.25 30.64
N LEU A 273 -0.25 17.55 30.13
CA LEU A 273 -0.74 18.93 29.99
C LEU A 273 -0.89 19.64 31.35
N THR A 274 -1.39 18.94 32.37
CA THR A 274 -1.53 19.49 33.73
C THR A 274 -0.19 19.73 34.44
N GLN A 275 0.89 19.07 33.97
CA GLN A 275 2.26 19.32 34.43
C GLN A 275 2.95 20.47 33.66
N GLY A 276 2.24 21.16 32.77
CA GLY A 276 2.83 22.20 31.93
C GLY A 276 3.66 21.66 30.76
N LYS A 277 3.53 20.37 30.42
CA LYS A 277 4.26 19.74 29.29
C LYS A 277 3.40 19.66 28.04
N MET A 278 4.04 19.70 26.89
CA MET A 278 3.40 19.46 25.58
C MET A 278 3.01 17.98 25.45
N TRP A 279 1.87 17.72 24.80
CA TRP A 279 1.50 16.39 24.33
C TRP A 279 1.37 16.39 22.80
N SER A 280 1.72 15.28 22.15
CA SER A 280 1.51 15.08 20.71
C SER A 280 1.07 13.65 20.42
N GLY A 281 0.15 13.49 19.48
CA GLY A 281 -0.31 12.16 19.07
C GLY A 281 -1.39 12.20 18.00
N GLU A 282 -1.83 11.01 17.61
CA GLU A 282 -2.89 10.83 16.62
C GLU A 282 -4.25 10.65 17.31
N PHE A 283 -5.30 11.24 16.74
CA PHE A 283 -6.68 11.00 17.09
C PHE A 283 -7.42 10.42 15.89
N LEU A 284 -8.28 9.44 16.17
CA LEU A 284 -9.33 9.02 15.25
C LEU A 284 -10.62 9.69 15.69
N ASN A 285 -11.03 10.73 14.97
CA ASN A 285 -12.19 11.54 15.29
C ASN A 285 -13.32 11.34 14.28
N ARG A 286 -14.49 11.90 14.60
CA ARG A 286 -15.68 11.87 13.78
C ARG A 286 -16.16 13.28 13.51
N LYS A 287 -16.35 13.61 12.23
CA LYS A 287 -16.92 14.89 11.79
C LYS A 287 -18.40 14.98 12.17
N LYS A 288 -18.99 16.18 12.04
CA LYS A 288 -20.44 16.40 12.22
C LYS A 288 -21.30 15.50 11.31
N THR A 289 -20.81 15.20 10.12
CA THR A 289 -21.46 14.32 9.13
C THR A 289 -21.47 12.84 9.53
N GLY A 290 -20.66 12.44 10.52
CA GLY A 290 -20.46 11.05 10.91
C GLY A 290 -19.24 10.37 10.27
N GLU A 291 -18.56 11.04 9.34
CA GLU A 291 -17.33 10.52 8.70
C GLU A 291 -16.16 10.46 9.70
N TYR A 292 -15.40 9.37 9.68
CA TYR A 292 -14.16 9.24 10.45
C TYR A 292 -13.00 9.93 9.75
N TYR A 293 -12.18 10.62 10.52
CA TYR A 293 -10.97 11.25 10.01
C TYR A 293 -9.84 11.12 11.04
N TRP A 294 -8.62 10.99 10.53
CA TRP A 294 -7.40 10.95 11.34
C TRP A 294 -6.84 12.36 11.45
N GLU A 295 -6.52 12.78 12.67
CA GLU A 295 -5.80 14.02 12.92
C GLU A 295 -4.55 13.75 13.74
N PHE A 296 -3.46 14.42 13.39
CA PHE A 296 -2.29 14.51 14.26
C PHE A 296 -2.37 15.85 15.01
N GLY A 297 -2.37 15.79 16.34
CA GLY A 297 -2.50 16.98 17.17
C GLY A 297 -1.31 17.17 18.07
N ILE A 298 -0.90 18.42 18.23
CA ILE A 298 0.04 18.87 19.24
C ILE A 298 -0.70 19.84 20.16
N ILE A 299 -0.65 19.61 21.47
CA ILE A 299 -1.36 20.41 22.47
C ILE A 299 -0.35 21.00 23.44
N TYR A 300 -0.42 22.32 23.63
CA TYR A 300 0.42 23.10 24.53
C TYR A 300 -0.41 23.74 25.64
N PRO A 301 0.06 23.70 26.90
CA PRO A 301 -0.42 24.60 27.93
C PRO A 301 0.15 26.01 27.69
N LEU A 302 -0.72 27.00 27.62
CA LEU A 302 -0.34 28.41 27.59
C LEU A 302 -0.14 28.89 29.03
N LEU A 303 1.01 29.52 29.31
CA LEU A 303 1.38 30.00 30.63
C LEU A 303 1.27 31.53 30.72
N ASP A 304 0.86 32.04 31.88
CA ASP A 304 0.98 33.46 32.22
C ASP A 304 2.42 33.85 32.63
N GLU A 305 2.63 35.14 32.92
CA GLU A 305 3.92 35.68 33.39
C GLU A 305 4.38 35.08 34.73
N LEU A 306 3.48 34.49 35.50
CA LEU A 306 3.75 33.84 36.78
C LEU A 306 3.97 32.32 36.65
N GLY A 307 3.89 31.77 35.43
CA GLY A 307 4.07 30.35 35.14
C GLY A 307 2.83 29.49 35.38
N ASN A 308 1.66 30.08 35.64
CA ASN A 308 0.42 29.33 35.77
C ASN A 308 -0.19 29.04 34.39
N ILE A 309 -0.78 27.87 34.23
CA ILE A 309 -1.52 27.53 33.01
C ILE A 309 -2.79 28.40 32.95
N VAL A 310 -3.01 29.08 31.84
CA VAL A 310 -4.23 29.88 31.58
C VAL A 310 -5.16 29.22 30.57
N ASN A 311 -4.61 28.52 29.57
CA ASN A 311 -5.36 27.88 28.50
C ASN A 311 -4.62 26.65 27.96
N TYR A 312 -5.31 25.82 27.19
CA TYR A 312 -4.67 24.81 26.33
C TYR A 312 -4.90 25.15 24.86
N ILE A 313 -3.84 25.11 24.06
CA ILE A 313 -3.88 25.35 22.62
C ILE A 313 -3.54 24.05 21.89
N GLY A 314 -4.48 23.55 21.10
CA GLY A 314 -4.28 22.43 20.19
C GLY A 314 -4.10 22.91 18.75
N VAL A 315 -2.99 22.52 18.13
CA VAL A 315 -2.72 22.68 16.71
C VAL A 315 -2.79 21.30 16.06
N LYS A 316 -3.66 21.15 15.07
CA LYS A 316 -4.03 19.84 14.52
C LYS A 316 -3.96 19.83 13.00
N GLU A 317 -3.42 18.76 12.45
CA GLU A 317 -3.35 18.49 11.02
C GLU A 317 -4.25 17.30 10.68
N ASP A 318 -5.08 17.43 9.66
CA ASP A 318 -5.82 16.29 9.11
C ASP A 318 -4.87 15.43 8.29
N ILE A 319 -4.63 14.20 8.74
CA ILE A 319 -3.71 13.24 8.12
C ILE A 319 -4.47 12.09 7.44
N THR A 320 -5.77 12.23 7.23
CA THR A 320 -6.64 11.16 6.69
C THR A 320 -6.17 10.71 5.30
N GLU A 321 -5.89 11.66 4.40
CA GLU A 321 -5.41 11.36 3.04
C GLU A 321 -4.03 10.69 3.08
N LYS A 322 -3.13 11.17 3.93
CA LYS A 322 -1.79 10.58 4.13
C LYS A 322 -1.87 9.13 4.61
N LYS A 323 -2.73 8.85 5.60
CA LYS A 323 -2.99 7.48 6.09
C LYS A 323 -3.61 6.61 5.00
N LYS A 324 -4.57 7.14 4.23
CA LYS A 324 -5.21 6.40 3.13
C LYS A 324 -4.21 6.00 2.06
N LEU A 325 -3.37 6.93 1.58
CA LEU A 325 -2.32 6.65 0.59
C LEU A 325 -1.30 5.65 1.12
N GLN A 326 -0.91 5.77 2.39
CA GLN A 326 0.02 4.82 3.02
C GLN A 326 -0.61 3.41 3.12
N MET A 327 -1.89 3.32 3.48
CA MET A 327 -2.62 2.05 3.52
C MET A 327 -2.79 1.45 2.12
N GLU A 328 -3.14 2.24 1.11
CA GLU A 328 -3.26 1.80 -0.29
C GLU A 328 -1.91 1.29 -0.83
N LEU A 329 -0.82 2.00 -0.55
CA LEU A 329 0.53 1.55 -0.90
C LEU A 329 0.87 0.22 -0.23
N THR A 330 0.66 0.13 1.08
CA THR A 330 0.92 -1.10 1.85
C THR A 330 0.07 -2.27 1.33
N GLU A 331 -1.21 -2.02 1.02
CA GLU A 331 -2.11 -3.04 0.48
C GLU A 331 -1.67 -3.48 -0.93
N SER A 332 -1.22 -2.55 -1.76
CA SER A 332 -0.65 -2.84 -3.08
C SER A 332 0.64 -3.66 -2.97
N GLU A 333 1.54 -3.33 -2.04
CA GLU A 333 2.77 -4.07 -1.78
C GLU A 333 2.48 -5.50 -1.29
N ILE A 334 1.53 -5.67 -0.36
CA ILE A 334 1.09 -6.99 0.11
C ILE A 334 0.49 -7.80 -1.04
N LYS A 335 -0.38 -7.18 -1.85
CA LYS A 335 -0.96 -7.86 -3.03
C LYS A 335 0.12 -8.30 -4.01
N LEU A 336 1.07 -7.43 -4.33
CA LEU A 336 2.18 -7.77 -5.24
C LEU A 336 3.04 -8.91 -4.68
N ASN A 337 3.42 -8.83 -3.40
CA ASN A 337 4.18 -9.89 -2.74
C ASN A 337 3.42 -11.21 -2.74
N ASN A 338 2.11 -11.21 -2.46
CA ASN A 338 1.30 -12.43 -2.49
C ASN A 338 1.22 -13.04 -3.90
N VAL A 339 1.11 -12.20 -4.94
CA VAL A 339 1.13 -12.68 -6.34
C VAL A 339 2.47 -13.33 -6.65
N LEU A 340 3.59 -12.67 -6.35
CA LEU A 340 4.93 -13.19 -6.59
C LEU A 340 5.23 -14.46 -5.77
N GLU A 341 4.75 -14.52 -4.53
CA GLU A 341 4.87 -15.70 -3.67
C GLU A 341 3.97 -16.85 -4.13
N SER A 342 2.83 -16.60 -4.76
CA SER A 342 1.96 -17.67 -5.28
C SER A 342 2.41 -18.24 -6.63
N ALA A 343 3.41 -17.64 -7.26
CA ALA A 343 3.94 -18.09 -8.54
C ALA A 343 4.58 -19.49 -8.39
N ILE A 344 4.31 -20.37 -9.35
CA ILE A 344 4.89 -21.72 -9.43
C ILE A 344 6.34 -21.64 -9.96
N GLU A 345 6.67 -20.55 -10.64
CA GLU A 345 7.99 -20.30 -11.20
C GLU A 345 8.94 -19.76 -10.13
N SER A 346 10.22 -20.07 -10.26
CA SER A 346 11.29 -19.51 -9.44
C SER A 346 11.49 -18.05 -9.81
N ILE A 347 11.30 -17.12 -8.87
CA ILE A 347 11.44 -15.68 -9.11
C ILE A 347 12.52 -15.14 -8.18
N LEU A 348 13.46 -14.38 -8.73
CA LEU A 348 14.41 -13.59 -7.96
C LEU A 348 14.74 -12.27 -8.66
N THR A 349 15.18 -11.30 -7.86
CA THR A 349 15.75 -10.05 -8.38
C THR A 349 17.06 -9.72 -7.70
N LEU A 350 18.00 -9.19 -8.46
CA LEU A 350 19.35 -8.82 -8.02
C LEU A 350 19.61 -7.34 -8.26
N ASP A 351 20.41 -6.69 -7.41
CA ASP A 351 20.93 -5.35 -7.70
C ASP A 351 22.11 -5.40 -8.71
N SER A 352 22.69 -4.25 -9.03
CA SER A 352 23.86 -4.15 -9.92
C SER A 352 25.13 -4.82 -9.37
N ASN A 353 25.16 -5.18 -8.08
CA ASN A 353 26.26 -5.87 -7.41
C ASN A 353 25.94 -7.35 -7.16
N TYR A 354 24.95 -7.92 -7.85
CA TYR A 354 24.51 -9.32 -7.73
C TYR A 354 23.90 -9.68 -6.37
N CYS A 355 23.50 -8.71 -5.55
CA CYS A 355 22.89 -8.95 -4.25
C CYS A 355 21.38 -9.20 -4.40
N LEU A 356 20.86 -10.21 -3.71
CA LEU A 356 19.44 -10.59 -3.71
C LEU A 356 18.58 -9.47 -3.10
N MET A 357 17.74 -8.83 -3.91
CA MET A 357 16.76 -7.83 -3.45
C MET A 357 15.40 -8.47 -3.09
N TYR A 358 15.00 -9.47 -3.87
CA TYR A 358 13.76 -10.23 -3.71
C TYR A 358 13.95 -11.65 -4.24
N PHE A 359 13.23 -12.60 -3.66
CA PHE A 359 13.03 -13.94 -4.18
C PHE A 359 11.77 -14.55 -3.57
N ASN A 360 11.08 -15.42 -4.30
CA ASN A 360 9.91 -16.14 -3.78
C ASN A 360 10.30 -17.46 -3.10
N HIS A 361 9.34 -18.11 -2.44
CA HIS A 361 9.55 -19.39 -1.77
C HIS A 361 10.04 -20.49 -2.73
N VAL A 362 9.57 -20.51 -4.00
CA VAL A 362 10.00 -21.50 -5.00
C VAL A 362 11.50 -21.41 -5.24
N PHE A 363 12.04 -20.21 -5.47
CA PHE A 363 13.49 -20.03 -5.61
C PHE A 363 14.23 -20.47 -4.35
N LYS A 364 13.74 -20.06 -3.18
CA LYS A 364 14.38 -20.36 -1.89
C LYS A 364 14.49 -21.86 -1.65
N ASP A 365 13.39 -22.58 -1.84
CA ASP A 365 13.30 -24.01 -1.57
C ASP A 365 14.12 -24.81 -2.60
N ASP A 366 14.02 -24.46 -3.89
CA ASP A 366 14.80 -25.08 -4.97
C ASP A 366 16.32 -24.82 -4.81
N PHE A 367 16.70 -23.59 -4.46
CA PHE A 367 18.10 -23.24 -4.23
C PHE A 367 18.67 -23.97 -3.01
N TYR A 368 17.89 -24.08 -1.93
CA TYR A 368 18.27 -24.83 -0.73
C TYR A 368 18.41 -26.33 -1.03
N ALA A 369 17.48 -26.93 -1.77
CA ALA A 369 17.55 -28.34 -2.14
C ALA A 369 18.82 -28.64 -2.97
N ARG A 370 19.19 -27.76 -3.91
CA ARG A 370 20.35 -27.99 -4.79
C ARG A 370 21.71 -27.67 -4.16
N ASN A 371 21.78 -26.68 -3.27
CA ASN A 371 23.06 -26.17 -2.76
C ASN A 371 23.23 -26.35 -1.24
N GLY A 372 22.18 -26.70 -0.50
CA GLY A 372 22.19 -26.79 0.97
C GLY A 372 22.35 -25.44 1.69
N ILE A 373 22.18 -24.32 0.97
CA ILE A 373 22.41 -22.96 1.48
C ILE A 373 21.08 -22.22 1.59
N LEU A 374 20.79 -21.69 2.78
CA LEU A 374 19.64 -20.81 3.00
C LEU A 374 19.98 -19.40 2.52
N VAL A 375 19.20 -18.88 1.58
CA VAL A 375 19.38 -17.52 1.05
C VAL A 375 18.64 -16.48 1.89
N GLU A 376 19.26 -15.31 2.04
CA GLU A 376 18.67 -14.12 2.65
C GLU A 376 18.83 -12.89 1.74
N LYS A 377 17.98 -11.88 1.93
CA LYS A 377 18.09 -10.61 1.20
C LYS A 377 19.43 -9.94 1.51
N GLY A 378 20.06 -9.39 0.50
CA GLY A 378 21.37 -8.75 0.56
C GLY A 378 22.56 -9.69 0.35
N MET A 379 22.37 -11.02 0.33
CA MET A 379 23.44 -11.95 -0.02
C MET A 379 23.78 -11.86 -1.52
N ASN A 380 25.07 -11.96 -1.85
CA ASN A 380 25.55 -11.97 -3.23
C ASN A 380 25.33 -13.34 -3.87
N LEU A 381 24.49 -13.43 -4.90
CA LEU A 381 24.14 -14.71 -5.54
C LEU A 381 25.37 -15.41 -6.15
N ILE A 382 26.26 -14.67 -6.80
CA ILE A 382 27.44 -15.23 -7.47
C ILE A 382 28.37 -15.87 -6.45
N ASP A 383 28.48 -15.32 -5.24
CA ASP A 383 29.35 -15.86 -4.21
C ASP A 383 28.86 -17.19 -3.64
N LEU A 384 27.54 -17.40 -3.61
CA LEU A 384 26.87 -18.60 -3.11
C LEU A 384 26.95 -19.78 -4.09
N LEU A 385 27.16 -19.52 -5.38
CA LEU A 385 27.20 -20.57 -6.41
C LEU A 385 28.52 -21.37 -6.37
N PRO A 386 28.50 -22.68 -6.69
CA PRO A 386 29.73 -23.46 -6.91
C PRO A 386 30.63 -22.86 -8.00
N SER A 387 31.94 -23.02 -7.87
CA SER A 387 32.96 -22.40 -8.74
C SER A 387 32.73 -22.62 -10.24
N GLU A 388 32.24 -23.81 -10.61
CA GLU A 388 31.95 -24.20 -12.00
C GLU A 388 30.79 -23.38 -12.61
N LYS A 389 29.86 -22.91 -11.78
CA LYS A 389 28.64 -22.19 -12.18
C LYS A 389 28.77 -20.68 -12.10
N LYS A 390 29.71 -20.16 -11.28
CA LYS A 390 29.89 -18.71 -11.06
C LYS A 390 30.09 -17.95 -12.36
N ILE A 391 31.01 -18.42 -13.22
CA ILE A 391 31.36 -17.73 -14.47
C ILE A 391 30.17 -17.71 -15.44
N PHE A 392 29.46 -18.83 -15.55
CA PHE A 392 28.29 -18.94 -16.42
C PHE A 392 27.20 -17.93 -16.01
N TRP A 393 26.78 -17.95 -14.74
CA TRP A 393 25.72 -17.08 -14.25
C TRP A 393 26.13 -15.61 -14.23
N LYS A 394 27.39 -15.31 -13.88
CA LYS A 394 27.92 -13.94 -13.93
C LYS A 394 27.83 -13.36 -15.34
N ASN A 395 28.30 -14.08 -16.35
CA ASN A 395 28.23 -13.60 -17.74
C ASN A 395 26.79 -13.38 -18.21
N LYS A 396 25.86 -14.26 -17.83
CA LYS A 396 24.44 -14.11 -18.14
C LYS A 396 23.85 -12.87 -17.47
N ILE A 397 24.10 -12.66 -16.18
CA ILE A 397 23.60 -11.48 -15.44
C ILE A 397 24.23 -10.19 -15.97
N ASP A 398 25.53 -10.18 -16.30
CA ASP A 398 26.22 -9.02 -16.88
C ASP A 398 25.64 -8.61 -18.24
N THR A 399 25.23 -9.59 -19.06
CA THR A 399 24.52 -9.32 -20.32
C THR A 399 23.22 -8.56 -20.06
N VAL A 400 22.48 -8.96 -19.03
CA VAL A 400 21.21 -8.31 -18.66
C VAL A 400 21.42 -6.93 -18.06
N LEU A 401 22.45 -6.76 -17.24
CA LEU A 401 22.84 -5.45 -16.71
C LEU A 401 23.20 -4.46 -17.82
N ASN A 402 23.65 -4.94 -18.99
CA ASN A 402 23.87 -4.13 -20.19
C ASN A 402 22.59 -3.85 -21.01
N LYS A 403 21.41 -3.95 -20.40
CA LYS A 403 20.07 -3.71 -20.98
C LYS A 403 19.58 -4.74 -22.01
N GLU A 404 20.16 -5.95 -22.02
CA GLU A 404 19.74 -7.02 -22.94
C GLU A 404 18.91 -8.10 -22.21
N SER A 405 17.65 -8.30 -22.61
CA SER A 405 16.85 -9.42 -22.12
C SER A 405 17.34 -10.74 -22.73
N ILE A 406 17.44 -11.78 -21.90
CA ILE A 406 17.90 -13.10 -22.33
C ILE A 406 16.87 -14.19 -21.97
N ASN A 407 16.74 -15.18 -22.85
CA ASN A 407 16.04 -16.44 -22.59
C ASN A 407 16.95 -17.60 -23.00
N PHE A 408 17.10 -18.61 -22.14
CA PHE A 408 17.87 -19.81 -22.44
C PHE A 408 17.39 -21.02 -21.62
N GLU A 409 17.62 -22.21 -22.17
CA GLU A 409 17.49 -23.47 -21.42
C GLU A 409 18.76 -23.73 -20.61
N TYR A 410 18.58 -24.20 -19.37
CA TYR A 410 19.64 -24.54 -18.43
C TYR A 410 19.38 -25.93 -17.86
N GLU A 411 20.39 -26.79 -17.91
CA GLU A 411 20.32 -28.17 -17.43
C GLU A 411 21.31 -28.34 -16.28
N GLU A 412 20.89 -29.02 -15.23
CA GLU A 412 21.70 -29.23 -14.03
C GLU A 412 21.50 -30.64 -13.47
N ASP A 413 22.59 -31.37 -13.29
CA ASP A 413 22.55 -32.64 -12.56
C ASP A 413 22.57 -32.38 -11.06
N ALA A 414 21.51 -32.81 -10.36
CA ALA A 414 21.36 -32.71 -8.92
C ALA A 414 20.86 -34.05 -8.34
N GLU A 415 21.52 -34.58 -7.31
CA GLU A 415 21.15 -35.82 -6.62
C GLU A 415 20.93 -37.06 -7.53
N GLY A 416 21.60 -37.13 -8.68
CA GLY A 416 21.46 -38.23 -9.63
C GLY A 416 20.29 -38.10 -10.60
N GLU A 417 19.63 -36.94 -10.62
CA GLU A 417 18.61 -36.55 -11.59
C GLU A 417 19.06 -35.31 -12.39
N THR A 418 18.76 -35.29 -13.69
CA THR A 418 18.97 -34.10 -14.53
C THR A 418 17.74 -33.21 -14.47
N LEU A 419 17.90 -32.00 -13.95
CA LEU A 419 16.88 -30.97 -13.87
C LEU A 419 16.95 -30.05 -15.09
N TYR A 420 15.80 -29.71 -15.65
CA TYR A 420 15.66 -28.85 -16.84
C TYR A 420 14.95 -27.56 -16.47
N TYR A 421 15.60 -26.42 -16.68
CA TYR A 421 15.06 -25.09 -16.42
C TYR A 421 14.99 -24.27 -17.71
N GLU A 422 13.90 -23.53 -17.90
CA GLU A 422 13.84 -22.42 -18.84
C GLU A 422 13.99 -21.12 -18.05
N VAL A 423 15.00 -20.33 -18.39
CA VAL A 423 15.38 -19.13 -17.62
C VAL A 423 15.18 -17.89 -18.47
N ASN A 424 14.35 -16.99 -17.97
CA ASN A 424 14.15 -15.66 -18.53
C ASN A 424 14.72 -14.60 -17.59
N ALA A 425 15.57 -13.70 -18.10
CA ALA A 425 16.13 -12.62 -17.29
C ALA A 425 16.03 -11.27 -18.02
N ASN A 426 15.58 -10.25 -17.28
CA ASN A 426 15.29 -8.91 -17.79
C ASN A 426 15.91 -7.82 -16.90
N PRO A 427 16.32 -6.67 -17.46
CA PRO A 427 16.82 -5.55 -16.68
C PRO A 427 15.69 -4.84 -15.93
N ILE A 428 15.95 -4.46 -14.68
CA ILE A 428 15.07 -3.57 -13.90
C ILE A 428 15.57 -2.14 -14.12
N ILE A 429 14.74 -1.32 -14.76
CA ILE A 429 15.11 0.05 -15.18
C ILE A 429 14.33 1.07 -14.35
N ASN A 430 15.03 2.05 -13.80
CA ASN A 430 14.45 3.22 -13.15
C ASN A 430 15.11 4.49 -13.71
N ASN A 431 14.32 5.42 -14.25
CA ASN A 431 14.80 6.65 -14.90
C ASN A 431 15.95 6.41 -15.91
N ASP A 432 15.78 5.45 -16.83
CA ASP A 432 16.76 5.02 -17.83
C ASP A 432 18.07 4.39 -17.30
N GLU A 433 18.24 4.26 -15.98
CA GLU A 433 19.34 3.54 -15.36
C GLU A 433 18.94 2.10 -15.00
N VAL A 434 19.82 1.13 -15.26
CA VAL A 434 19.61 -0.25 -14.84
C VAL A 434 19.99 -0.36 -13.36
N ILE A 435 18.99 -0.61 -12.52
CA ILE A 435 19.16 -0.73 -11.06
C ILE A 435 19.26 -2.19 -10.62
N GLY A 436 19.01 -3.15 -11.51
CA GLY A 436 19.07 -4.57 -11.18
C GLY A 436 18.62 -5.49 -12.32
N VAL A 437 18.43 -6.76 -11.98
CA VAL A 437 18.00 -7.83 -12.90
C VAL A 437 16.87 -8.62 -12.25
N SER A 438 15.80 -8.90 -12.99
CA SER A 438 14.76 -9.88 -12.62
C SER A 438 14.99 -11.18 -13.36
N ILE A 439 14.99 -12.32 -12.66
CA ILE A 439 15.20 -13.65 -13.21
C ILE A 439 13.99 -14.52 -12.86
N PHE A 440 13.46 -15.19 -13.86
CA PHE A 440 12.35 -16.13 -13.79
C PHE A 440 12.85 -17.50 -14.28
N GLY A 441 12.60 -18.56 -13.52
CA GLY A 441 13.03 -19.92 -13.83
C GLY A 441 11.87 -20.90 -13.77
N VAL A 442 11.57 -21.58 -14.87
CA VAL A 442 10.52 -22.62 -14.95
C VAL A 442 11.18 -23.99 -14.96
N ASN A 443 10.85 -24.83 -13.98
CA ASN A 443 11.31 -26.22 -13.97
C ASN A 443 10.42 -27.08 -14.91
N ASN A 444 11.00 -27.54 -16.01
CA ASN A 444 10.36 -28.33 -17.06
C ASN A 444 10.72 -29.84 -17.01
N THR A 445 11.27 -30.32 -15.89
CA THR A 445 11.80 -31.69 -15.76
C THR A 445 10.72 -32.77 -15.94
N GLU A 446 9.60 -32.68 -15.23
CA GLU A 446 8.49 -33.65 -15.34
C GLU A 446 7.88 -33.69 -16.75
N LYS A 447 7.81 -32.52 -17.41
CA LYS A 447 7.35 -32.42 -18.79
C LYS A 447 8.27 -33.18 -19.75
N LYS A 448 9.59 -32.92 -19.67
CA LYS A 448 10.60 -33.62 -20.51
C LYS A 448 10.62 -35.13 -20.22
N LYS A 449 10.48 -35.55 -18.97
CA LYS A 449 10.36 -36.97 -18.59
C LYS A 449 9.14 -37.63 -19.22
N THR A 450 7.98 -36.97 -19.15
CA THR A 450 6.72 -37.47 -19.71
C THR A 450 6.80 -37.59 -21.23
N GLU A 451 7.31 -36.57 -21.92
CA GLU A 451 7.52 -36.59 -23.37
C GLU A 451 8.45 -37.75 -23.78
N ARG A 452 9.54 -37.95 -23.04
CA ARG A 452 10.47 -39.05 -23.29
C ARG A 452 9.84 -40.41 -23.03
N PHE A 453 9.08 -40.55 -21.93
CA PHE A 453 8.37 -41.78 -21.59
C PHE A 453 7.33 -42.15 -22.66
N ILE A 454 6.54 -41.17 -23.14
CA ILE A 454 5.56 -41.39 -24.22
C ILE A 454 6.28 -41.88 -25.47
N LYS A 455 7.36 -41.22 -25.87
CA LYS A 455 8.14 -41.59 -27.06
C LYS A 455 8.74 -43.00 -26.96
N ASP A 456 9.29 -43.35 -25.79
CA ASP A 456 9.86 -44.68 -25.54
C ASP A 456 8.78 -45.76 -25.51
N SER A 457 7.62 -45.47 -24.90
CA SER A 457 6.48 -46.36 -24.83
C SER A 457 5.88 -46.63 -26.21
N GLU A 458 5.69 -45.58 -27.02
CA GLU A 458 5.22 -45.70 -28.41
C GLU A 458 6.17 -46.55 -29.25
N SER A 459 7.48 -46.34 -29.10
CA SER A 459 8.51 -47.12 -29.79
C SER A 459 8.46 -48.60 -29.39
N LYS A 460 8.28 -48.91 -28.11
CA LYS A 460 8.14 -50.29 -27.62
C LYS A 460 6.89 -50.98 -28.18
N TYR A 461 5.74 -50.32 -28.15
CA TYR A 461 4.50 -50.89 -28.68
C TYR A 461 4.58 -51.12 -30.19
N ARG A 462 5.20 -50.20 -30.93
CA ARG A 462 5.42 -50.33 -32.38
C ARG A 462 6.26 -51.58 -32.71
N ILE A 463 7.38 -51.79 -32.01
CA ILE A 463 8.25 -52.95 -32.21
C ILE A 463 7.49 -54.27 -31.96
N VAL A 464 6.68 -54.35 -30.89
CA VAL A 464 5.90 -55.56 -30.57
C VAL A 464 4.81 -55.82 -31.62
N ALA A 465 4.11 -54.77 -32.05
CA ALA A 465 3.04 -54.89 -33.05
C ALA A 465 3.57 -55.32 -34.43
N GLU A 466 4.70 -54.76 -34.87
CA GLU A 466 5.29 -55.03 -36.18
C GLU A 466 6.01 -56.38 -36.27
N ASN A 467 6.54 -56.92 -35.17
CA ASN A 467 7.26 -58.20 -35.13
C ASN A 467 6.40 -59.43 -34.76
N ASN A 468 5.09 -59.28 -34.62
CA ASN A 468 4.20 -60.41 -34.33
C ASN A 468 4.07 -61.35 -35.55
N TYR A 469 4.31 -62.65 -35.36
CA TYR A 469 4.16 -63.68 -36.41
C TYR A 469 2.70 -63.88 -36.85
N ASN A 470 1.74 -63.62 -35.96
CA ASN A 470 0.33 -63.71 -36.28
C ASN A 470 -0.10 -62.54 -37.16
N TRP A 471 -1.02 -62.80 -38.07
CA TRP A 471 -1.69 -61.74 -38.81
C TRP A 471 -2.75 -61.10 -37.91
N GLU A 472 -2.40 -59.94 -37.37
CA GLU A 472 -3.24 -59.10 -36.53
C GLU A 472 -3.80 -57.96 -37.37
N PHE A 473 -5.08 -57.65 -37.21
CA PHE A 473 -5.66 -56.46 -37.80
C PHE A 473 -6.60 -55.77 -36.83
N TRP A 474 -6.72 -54.46 -36.98
CA TRP A 474 -7.75 -53.65 -36.36
C TRP A 474 -8.52 -52.93 -37.46
N GLN A 475 -9.83 -53.15 -37.49
CA GLN A 475 -10.74 -52.47 -38.39
C GLN A 475 -11.66 -51.55 -37.57
N GLY A 476 -11.80 -50.30 -38.00
CA GLY A 476 -12.63 -49.29 -37.34
C GLY A 476 -14.13 -49.58 -37.45
N PRO A 477 -14.97 -48.78 -36.78
CA PRO A 477 -16.43 -48.92 -36.84
C PRO A 477 -17.01 -48.78 -38.26
N ASP A 478 -16.31 -48.07 -39.14
CA ASP A 478 -16.64 -47.86 -40.55
C ASP A 478 -16.29 -49.05 -41.46
N GLY A 479 -15.58 -50.06 -40.94
CA GLY A 479 -15.11 -51.19 -41.70
C GLY A 479 -13.77 -50.97 -42.41
N ASN A 480 -13.08 -49.85 -42.21
CA ASN A 480 -11.74 -49.62 -42.77
C ASN A 480 -10.65 -50.15 -41.84
N TYR A 481 -9.54 -50.65 -42.40
CA TYR A 481 -8.42 -51.15 -41.61
C TYR A 481 -7.64 -49.97 -41.00
N ILE A 482 -7.67 -49.84 -39.68
CA ILE A 482 -6.86 -48.89 -38.91
C ILE A 482 -5.43 -49.39 -38.81
N TYR A 483 -5.27 -50.70 -38.61
CA TYR A 483 -3.97 -51.36 -38.49
C TYR A 483 -4.02 -52.76 -39.10
N ASN A 484 -2.92 -53.18 -39.69
CA ASN A 484 -2.71 -54.55 -40.16
C ASN A 484 -1.24 -54.90 -40.00
N SER A 485 -0.92 -56.01 -39.31
CA SER A 485 0.46 -56.38 -39.06
C SER A 485 1.17 -56.77 -40.37
N PRO A 486 2.50 -56.57 -40.47
CA PRO A 486 3.27 -56.99 -41.65
C PRO A 486 3.12 -58.47 -41.99
N SER A 487 2.73 -59.30 -41.03
CA SER A 487 2.48 -60.73 -41.22
C SER A 487 1.27 -61.03 -42.11
N CYS A 488 0.38 -60.06 -42.39
CA CYS A 488 -0.67 -60.22 -43.40
C CYS A 488 -0.10 -60.55 -44.79
N GLU A 489 1.01 -59.92 -45.18
CA GLU A 489 1.67 -60.17 -46.46
C GLU A 489 2.32 -61.55 -46.49
N LYS A 490 2.95 -61.97 -45.38
CA LYS A 490 3.55 -63.30 -45.26
C LYS A 490 2.52 -64.42 -45.39
N ILE A 491 1.32 -64.25 -44.82
CA ILE A 491 0.27 -65.26 -44.79
C ILE A 491 -0.59 -65.24 -46.07
N THR A 492 -0.95 -64.05 -46.54
CA THR A 492 -1.93 -63.88 -47.63
C THR A 492 -1.28 -63.56 -48.99
N GLY A 493 -0.04 -63.08 -48.99
CA GLY A 493 0.64 -62.52 -50.17
C GLY A 493 0.21 -61.10 -50.54
N TYR A 494 -0.71 -60.48 -49.79
CA TYR A 494 -1.17 -59.11 -50.02
C TYR A 494 -0.62 -58.15 -48.97
N THR A 495 -0.20 -56.97 -49.41
CA THR A 495 0.35 -55.92 -48.54
C THR A 495 -0.74 -55.23 -47.73
N PHE A 496 -0.37 -54.53 -46.65
CA PHE A 496 -1.31 -53.68 -45.91
C PHE A 496 -1.99 -52.65 -46.80
N GLN A 497 -1.26 -52.04 -47.74
CA GLN A 497 -1.83 -51.05 -48.65
C GLN A 497 -2.97 -51.63 -49.50
N GLU A 498 -2.82 -52.87 -50.00
CA GLU A 498 -3.86 -53.55 -50.77
C GLU A 498 -5.10 -53.87 -49.92
N PHE A 499 -4.92 -54.19 -48.62
CA PHE A 499 -6.04 -54.33 -47.68
C PHE A 499 -6.73 -53.00 -47.37
N ASN A 500 -5.98 -51.89 -47.32
CA ASN A 500 -6.53 -50.57 -47.06
C ASN A 500 -7.33 -50.03 -48.26
N GLU A 501 -6.83 -50.23 -49.48
CA GLU A 501 -7.53 -49.86 -50.73
C GLU A 501 -8.82 -50.68 -50.95
N ASN A 502 -8.89 -51.88 -50.40
CA ASN A 502 -10.05 -52.76 -50.53
C ASN A 502 -10.37 -53.46 -49.19
N PRO A 503 -11.17 -52.80 -48.32
CA PRO A 503 -11.52 -53.33 -47.00
C PRO A 503 -12.28 -54.68 -47.01
N ARG A 504 -12.78 -55.12 -48.18
CA ARG A 504 -13.43 -56.42 -48.38
C ARG A 504 -12.48 -57.48 -48.96
N LEU A 505 -11.18 -57.21 -49.03
CA LEU A 505 -10.21 -58.13 -49.62
C LEU A 505 -10.19 -59.49 -48.92
N LEU A 506 -10.30 -59.53 -47.58
CA LEU A 506 -10.42 -60.80 -46.84
C LEU A 506 -11.61 -61.63 -47.33
N LEU A 507 -12.79 -61.03 -47.51
CA LEU A 507 -13.97 -61.72 -48.03
C LEU A 507 -13.79 -62.25 -49.46
N LYS A 508 -12.93 -61.60 -50.26
CA LYS A 508 -12.60 -62.04 -51.62
C LYS A 508 -11.69 -63.27 -51.62
N ILE A 509 -10.69 -63.29 -50.75
CA ILE A 509 -9.70 -64.37 -50.66
C ILE A 509 -10.18 -65.58 -49.84
N LEU A 510 -11.29 -65.47 -49.11
CA LEU A 510 -11.91 -66.62 -48.43
C LEU A 510 -12.26 -67.73 -49.42
N HIS A 511 -12.00 -68.97 -49.01
CA HIS A 511 -12.42 -70.15 -49.76
C HIS A 511 -13.96 -70.16 -49.91
N PRO A 512 -14.52 -70.46 -51.09
CA PRO A 512 -15.95 -70.34 -51.36
C PRO A 512 -16.85 -71.05 -50.34
N GLU A 513 -16.47 -72.25 -49.91
CA GLU A 513 -17.21 -73.05 -48.92
C GLU A 513 -17.25 -72.43 -47.51
N ASP A 514 -16.27 -71.59 -47.17
CA ASP A 514 -16.13 -71.05 -45.81
C ASP A 514 -16.72 -69.62 -45.69
N LYS A 515 -17.14 -69.01 -46.81
CA LYS A 515 -17.65 -67.62 -46.85
C LYS A 515 -18.89 -67.41 -46.00
N GLU A 516 -19.91 -68.23 -46.15
CA GLU A 516 -21.18 -68.07 -45.41
C GLU A 516 -20.96 -68.24 -43.91
N LYS A 517 -20.19 -69.27 -43.52
CA LYS A 517 -19.82 -69.53 -42.12
C LYS A 517 -19.06 -68.35 -41.52
N TYR A 518 -18.09 -67.79 -42.25
CA TYR A 518 -17.32 -66.64 -41.79
C TYR A 518 -18.19 -65.38 -41.62
N ILE A 519 -19.08 -65.08 -42.58
CA ILE A 519 -19.99 -63.93 -42.50
C ILE A 519 -20.92 -64.06 -41.29
N HIS A 520 -21.47 -65.27 -41.07
CA HIS A 520 -22.33 -65.53 -39.92
C HIS A 520 -21.60 -65.31 -38.60
N TYR A 521 -20.38 -65.85 -38.46
CA TYR A 521 -19.52 -65.64 -37.30
C TYR A 521 -19.23 -64.14 -37.07
N HIS A 522 -18.87 -63.40 -38.12
CA HIS A 522 -18.60 -61.96 -38.04
C HIS A 522 -19.84 -61.12 -37.69
N LYS A 523 -21.05 -61.54 -38.05
CA LYS A 523 -22.28 -60.82 -37.74
C LYS A 523 -22.69 -60.97 -36.27
N ASN A 524 -22.50 -62.18 -35.72
CA ASN A 524 -22.96 -62.51 -34.37
C ASN A 524 -21.95 -62.19 -33.26
N ARG A 525 -20.68 -61.92 -33.60
CA ARG A 525 -19.61 -61.63 -32.62
C ARG A 525 -19.89 -60.43 -31.69
N LEU A 526 -20.72 -59.47 -32.11
CA LEU A 526 -21.11 -58.33 -31.27
C LEU A 526 -22.09 -58.72 -30.15
N GLN A 527 -22.69 -59.91 -30.26
CA GLN A 527 -23.71 -60.43 -29.34
C GLN A 527 -23.18 -61.56 -28.44
N THR A 528 -22.01 -62.13 -28.77
CA THR A 528 -21.38 -63.23 -28.02
C THR A 528 -20.30 -62.70 -27.09
N THR A 529 -20.36 -63.03 -25.80
CA THR A 529 -19.42 -62.57 -24.76
C THR A 529 -18.19 -63.48 -24.56
N GLY A 530 -17.93 -64.41 -25.49
CA GLY A 530 -16.83 -65.39 -25.42
C GLY A 530 -15.82 -65.29 -26.57
N ILE A 531 -14.58 -65.73 -26.31
CA ILE A 531 -13.54 -65.87 -27.33
C ILE A 531 -13.78 -67.20 -28.07
N GLU A 532 -14.53 -67.16 -29.16
CA GLU A 532 -14.69 -68.33 -30.04
C GLU A 532 -13.64 -68.32 -31.14
N THR A 533 -12.87 -69.40 -31.29
CA THR A 533 -11.99 -69.61 -32.43
C THR A 533 -12.78 -70.13 -33.63
N ASN A 534 -12.63 -69.47 -34.77
CA ASN A 534 -13.17 -69.94 -36.04
C ASN A 534 -12.04 -70.41 -36.96
N VAL A 535 -12.19 -71.56 -37.58
CA VAL A 535 -11.22 -72.09 -38.54
C VAL A 535 -11.82 -72.01 -39.94
N PHE A 536 -11.12 -71.35 -40.85
CA PHE A 536 -11.53 -71.21 -42.25
C PHE A 536 -10.33 -71.21 -43.18
N ARG A 537 -10.57 -71.45 -44.47
CA ARG A 537 -9.56 -71.45 -45.51
C ARG A 537 -9.55 -70.13 -46.27
N ILE A 538 -8.36 -69.68 -46.66
CA ILE A 538 -8.15 -68.61 -47.63
C ILE A 538 -7.35 -69.13 -48.82
N ILE A 539 -7.47 -68.43 -49.95
CA ILE A 539 -6.66 -68.62 -51.14
C ILE A 539 -5.70 -67.42 -51.20
N ASN A 540 -4.42 -67.67 -50.98
CA ASN A 540 -3.41 -66.60 -51.01
C ASN A 540 -3.20 -66.06 -52.45
N LYS A 541 -2.43 -64.98 -52.59
CA LYS A 541 -2.16 -64.33 -53.88
C LYS A 541 -1.54 -65.27 -54.93
N GLN A 542 -0.84 -66.32 -54.50
CA GLN A 542 -0.25 -67.36 -55.35
C GLN A 542 -1.20 -68.54 -55.65
N GLY A 543 -2.46 -68.48 -55.20
CA GLY A 543 -3.48 -69.52 -55.43
C GLY A 543 -3.42 -70.72 -54.47
N GLN A 544 -2.58 -70.68 -53.44
CA GLN A 544 -2.46 -71.75 -52.46
C GLN A 544 -3.53 -71.63 -51.38
N VAL A 545 -4.08 -72.77 -50.95
CA VAL A 545 -5.02 -72.81 -49.82
C VAL A 545 -4.26 -72.76 -48.50
N ARG A 546 -4.61 -71.80 -47.64
CA ARG A 546 -4.11 -71.67 -46.26
C ARG A 546 -5.27 -71.83 -45.28
N ILE A 547 -5.05 -72.58 -44.21
CA ILE A 547 -6.03 -72.76 -43.14
C ILE A 547 -5.69 -71.80 -42.01
N LEU A 548 -6.60 -70.88 -41.71
CA LEU A 548 -6.44 -69.89 -40.66
C LEU A 548 -7.30 -70.25 -39.47
N GLU A 549 -6.68 -70.23 -38.28
CA GLU A 549 -7.37 -70.16 -37.01
C GLU A 549 -7.53 -68.68 -36.65
N HIS A 550 -8.77 -68.25 -36.51
CA HIS A 550 -9.16 -66.85 -36.43
C HIS A 550 -9.92 -66.56 -35.15
N ILE A 551 -9.51 -65.48 -34.49
CA ILE A 551 -10.20 -64.92 -33.32
C ILE A 551 -10.55 -63.49 -33.67
N CYS A 552 -11.80 -63.10 -33.46
CA CYS A 552 -12.19 -61.71 -33.61
C CYS A 552 -13.01 -61.20 -32.44
N GLN A 553 -12.64 -60.01 -31.96
CA GLN A 553 -13.23 -59.40 -30.78
C GLN A 553 -13.51 -57.90 -31.02
N PRO A 554 -14.60 -57.35 -30.47
CA PRO A 554 -14.82 -55.91 -30.45
C PRO A 554 -13.86 -55.20 -29.49
N ILE A 555 -13.35 -54.03 -29.87
CA ILE A 555 -12.55 -53.17 -29.00
C ILE A 555 -13.43 -52.01 -28.51
N TYR A 556 -13.35 -51.72 -27.22
CA TYR A 556 -13.97 -50.56 -26.60
C TYR A 556 -12.91 -49.72 -25.88
N ASN A 557 -13.09 -48.40 -25.88
CA ASN A 557 -12.39 -47.49 -24.99
C ASN A 557 -13.43 -46.65 -24.25
N ASP A 558 -13.44 -46.70 -22.91
CA ASP A 558 -14.44 -46.05 -22.06
C ASP A 558 -15.90 -46.25 -22.51
N GLY A 559 -16.23 -47.47 -22.97
CA GLY A 559 -17.56 -47.84 -23.45
C GLY A 559 -17.87 -47.43 -24.89
N ILE A 560 -16.99 -46.68 -25.55
CA ILE A 560 -17.12 -46.32 -26.97
C ILE A 560 -16.58 -47.46 -27.83
N TYR A 561 -17.39 -47.96 -28.76
CA TYR A 561 -16.99 -48.98 -29.72
C TYR A 561 -15.98 -48.41 -30.72
N LEU A 562 -14.76 -48.96 -30.72
CA LEU A 562 -13.67 -48.55 -31.61
C LEU A 562 -13.44 -49.50 -32.79
N GLY A 563 -14.37 -50.44 -33.02
CA GLY A 563 -14.27 -51.42 -34.08
C GLY A 563 -13.88 -52.80 -33.58
N ILE A 564 -13.17 -53.56 -34.42
CA ILE A 564 -12.85 -54.96 -34.19
C ILE A 564 -11.36 -55.24 -34.33
N ARG A 565 -10.85 -56.16 -33.52
CA ARG A 565 -9.53 -56.74 -33.70
C ARG A 565 -9.65 -58.19 -34.09
N GLY A 566 -8.89 -58.59 -35.11
CA GLY A 566 -8.80 -59.97 -35.56
C GLY A 566 -7.37 -60.48 -35.48
N THR A 567 -7.19 -61.66 -34.92
CA THR A 567 -5.92 -62.42 -34.94
C THR A 567 -6.11 -63.63 -35.84
N ASN A 568 -5.20 -63.84 -36.78
CA ASN A 568 -5.20 -64.98 -37.69
C ASN A 568 -3.87 -65.72 -37.58
N VAL A 569 -3.95 -67.02 -37.32
CA VAL A 569 -2.81 -67.93 -37.21
C VAL A 569 -2.87 -68.90 -38.38
N ASP A 570 -1.81 -68.97 -39.19
CA ASP A 570 -1.70 -70.00 -40.24
C ASP A 570 -1.42 -71.36 -39.56
N VAL A 571 -2.42 -72.23 -39.60
CA VAL A 571 -2.37 -73.59 -39.04
C VAL A 571 -2.35 -74.66 -40.15
N THR A 572 -1.98 -74.29 -41.38
CA THR A 572 -1.97 -75.20 -42.53
C THR A 572 -1.08 -76.42 -42.28
N GLU A 573 0.17 -76.23 -41.88
CA GLU A 573 1.11 -77.33 -41.61
C GLU A 573 0.68 -78.16 -40.38
N LYS A 574 0.21 -77.48 -39.32
CA LYS A 574 -0.32 -78.13 -38.12
C LYS A 574 -1.48 -79.08 -38.47
N ASN A 575 -2.42 -78.64 -39.30
CA ASN A 575 -3.56 -79.46 -39.71
C ASN A 575 -3.15 -80.63 -40.60
N LYS A 576 -2.20 -80.45 -41.53
CA LYS A 576 -1.63 -81.57 -42.31
C LYS A 576 -1.06 -82.66 -41.41
N HIS A 577 -0.31 -82.27 -40.36
CA HIS A 577 0.21 -83.24 -39.39
C HIS A 577 -0.89 -83.92 -38.57
N ILE A 578 -1.92 -83.18 -38.14
CA ILE A 578 -3.06 -83.75 -37.40
C ILE A 578 -3.80 -84.77 -38.26
N ASP A 579 -4.05 -84.46 -39.53
CA ASP A 579 -4.75 -85.38 -40.44
C ASP A 579 -3.91 -86.62 -40.74
N ALA A 580 -2.60 -86.48 -40.92
CA ALA A 580 -1.69 -87.62 -41.04
C ALA A 580 -1.71 -88.53 -39.79
N ILE A 581 -1.72 -87.93 -38.59
CA ILE A 581 -1.82 -88.68 -37.32
C ILE A 581 -3.18 -89.37 -37.18
N LYS A 582 -4.28 -88.72 -37.56
CA LYS A 582 -5.62 -89.32 -37.53
C LYS A 582 -5.70 -90.55 -38.42
N GLU A 583 -5.15 -90.47 -39.63
CA GLU A 583 -5.14 -91.61 -40.56
C GLU A 583 -4.25 -92.75 -40.03
N GLN A 584 -3.07 -92.44 -39.47
CA GLN A 584 -2.22 -93.43 -38.82
C GLN A 584 -2.94 -94.12 -37.64
N ASN A 585 -3.66 -93.37 -36.82
CA ASN A 585 -4.44 -93.90 -35.70
C ASN A 585 -5.63 -94.76 -36.15
N ARG A 586 -6.28 -94.41 -37.27
CA ARG A 586 -7.35 -95.22 -37.87
C ARG A 586 -6.84 -96.60 -38.29
N LEU A 587 -5.71 -96.61 -39.00
CA LEU A 587 -5.04 -97.85 -39.44
C LEU A 587 -4.57 -98.72 -38.27
N LEU A 588 -4.02 -98.11 -37.20
CA LEU A 588 -3.65 -98.83 -35.99
C LEU A 588 -4.84 -99.52 -35.32
N LYS A 589 -5.99 -98.84 -35.20
CA LYS A 589 -7.21 -99.43 -34.61
C LYS A 589 -7.72 -100.64 -35.39
N GLU A 590 -7.66 -100.61 -36.72
CA GLU A 590 -8.02 -101.76 -37.56
C GLU A 590 -7.10 -102.97 -37.30
N ILE A 591 -5.78 -102.76 -37.21
CA ILE A 591 -4.82 -103.83 -36.93
C ILE A 591 -5.07 -104.46 -35.55
N THR A 592 -5.30 -103.63 -34.52
CA THR A 592 -5.57 -104.11 -33.16
C THR A 592 -6.86 -104.94 -33.09
N TRP A 593 -7.89 -104.57 -33.86
CA TRP A 593 -9.13 -105.34 -33.95
C TRP A 593 -8.91 -106.75 -34.54
N ILE A 594 -8.17 -106.86 -35.64
CA ILE A 594 -7.83 -108.15 -36.28
C ILE A 594 -7.03 -109.04 -35.32
N GLN A 595 -6.01 -108.48 -34.64
CA GLN A 595 -5.20 -109.23 -33.65
C GLN A 595 -6.03 -109.78 -32.48
N SER A 596 -7.08 -109.10 -32.05
CA SER A 596 -7.82 -109.53 -30.86
C SER A 596 -8.90 -110.56 -31.17
N HIS A 597 -9.62 -110.39 -32.29
CA HIS A 597 -10.75 -111.25 -32.63
C HIS A 597 -10.37 -112.44 -33.52
N GLU A 598 -9.52 -112.24 -34.52
CA GLU A 598 -9.27 -113.28 -35.51
C GLU A 598 -8.15 -114.24 -35.10
N PHE A 599 -7.15 -113.80 -34.31
CA PHE A 599 -6.08 -114.67 -33.83
C PHE A 599 -6.49 -115.60 -32.70
N ARG A 600 -7.40 -115.15 -31.83
CA ARG A 600 -7.81 -115.92 -30.65
C ARG A 600 -8.50 -117.22 -31.04
N ALA A 601 -9.25 -117.24 -32.14
CA ALA A 601 -9.99 -118.42 -32.56
C ALA A 601 -9.07 -119.61 -32.95
N PRO A 602 -8.11 -119.48 -33.90
CA PRO A 602 -7.17 -120.55 -34.22
C PRO A 602 -6.21 -120.85 -33.06
N LEU A 603 -5.81 -119.85 -32.28
CA LEU A 603 -4.95 -120.09 -31.10
C LEU A 603 -5.68 -120.88 -30.02
N ALA A 604 -6.93 -120.54 -29.69
CA ALA A 604 -7.73 -121.28 -28.73
C ALA A 604 -8.02 -122.70 -29.23
N ARG A 605 -8.25 -122.87 -30.54
CA ARG A 605 -8.34 -124.20 -31.16
C ARG A 605 -7.05 -125.01 -30.96
N MET A 606 -5.88 -124.42 -31.25
CA MET A 606 -4.60 -125.10 -31.03
C MET A 606 -4.38 -125.46 -29.56
N MET A 607 -4.61 -124.52 -28.64
CA MET A 607 -4.44 -124.75 -27.20
C MET A 607 -5.37 -125.87 -26.71
N SER A 608 -6.64 -125.85 -27.13
CA SER A 608 -7.58 -126.92 -26.78
C SER A 608 -7.15 -128.27 -27.33
N LEU A 609 -6.67 -128.33 -28.58
CA LEU A 609 -6.18 -129.58 -29.19
C LEU A 609 -4.89 -130.08 -28.52
N ILE A 610 -4.02 -129.19 -28.06
CA ILE A 610 -2.80 -129.53 -27.31
C ILE A 610 -3.14 -130.04 -25.90
N ASP A 611 -4.05 -129.39 -25.17
CA ASP A 611 -4.53 -129.89 -23.87
C ASP A 611 -5.14 -131.30 -24.00
N PHE A 612 -5.85 -131.56 -25.10
CA PHE A 612 -6.35 -132.90 -25.41
C PHE A 612 -5.24 -133.94 -25.61
N LEU A 613 -4.10 -133.58 -26.21
CA LEU A 613 -2.95 -134.48 -26.37
C LEU A 613 -2.27 -134.78 -25.02
N ASP A 614 -2.21 -133.81 -24.10
CA ASP A 614 -1.53 -133.95 -22.81
C ASP A 614 -2.30 -134.82 -21.80
N THR A 615 -3.63 -134.88 -21.91
CA THR A 615 -4.48 -135.69 -21.01
C THR A 615 -4.40 -137.20 -21.28
N LYS A 616 -3.72 -137.63 -22.36
CA LYS A 616 -3.44 -139.05 -22.73
C LYS A 616 -4.64 -140.00 -22.74
N ASP A 617 -5.86 -139.48 -22.86
CA ASP A 617 -7.08 -140.29 -22.96
C ASP A 617 -7.41 -140.58 -24.43
N PHE A 618 -6.58 -141.40 -25.08
CA PHE A 618 -6.65 -141.72 -26.52
C PHE A 618 -7.73 -142.78 -26.84
N THR A 619 -8.94 -142.61 -26.31
CA THR A 619 -10.02 -143.57 -26.56
C THR A 619 -10.93 -143.19 -27.73
N VAL A 620 -10.80 -141.99 -28.32
CA VAL A 620 -11.75 -141.51 -29.37
C VAL A 620 -11.10 -140.86 -30.61
N PHE A 621 -9.82 -140.48 -30.62
CA PHE A 621 -9.17 -139.87 -31.80
C PHE A 621 -7.77 -140.45 -32.09
N ASP A 622 -7.46 -140.63 -33.38
CA ASP A 622 -6.13 -141.01 -33.89
C ASP A 622 -5.15 -139.83 -33.73
N GLU A 623 -3.99 -140.07 -33.14
CA GLU A 623 -2.96 -139.06 -32.81
C GLU A 623 -2.56 -138.25 -34.07
N GLN A 624 -2.55 -138.89 -35.24
CA GLN A 624 -2.22 -138.26 -36.51
C GLN A 624 -3.27 -137.20 -36.95
N GLN A 625 -4.56 -137.39 -36.61
CA GLN A 625 -5.62 -136.43 -36.95
C GLN A 625 -5.55 -135.17 -36.08
N LEU A 626 -5.25 -135.32 -34.79
CA LEU A 626 -5.02 -134.20 -33.86
C LEU A 626 -3.83 -133.33 -34.30
N ILE A 627 -2.71 -133.97 -34.66
CA ILE A 627 -1.53 -133.27 -35.19
C ILE A 627 -1.86 -132.49 -36.47
N ASN A 628 -2.65 -133.07 -37.38
CA ASN A 628 -3.06 -132.38 -38.60
C ASN A 628 -3.99 -131.19 -38.32
N ALA A 629 -4.92 -131.30 -37.36
CA ALA A 629 -5.81 -130.19 -36.97
C ALA A 629 -5.05 -129.04 -36.30
N ILE A 630 -4.03 -129.34 -35.49
CA ILE A 630 -3.11 -128.34 -34.93
C ILE A 630 -2.32 -127.66 -36.04
N LYS A 631 -1.75 -128.43 -36.98
CA LYS A 631 -1.05 -127.87 -38.15
C LYS A 631 -1.94 -126.95 -38.97
N GLN A 632 -3.17 -127.35 -39.27
CA GLN A 632 -4.10 -126.52 -40.02
C GLN A 632 -4.42 -125.20 -39.28
N SER A 633 -4.62 -125.25 -37.97
CA SER A 633 -4.85 -124.06 -37.17
C SER A 633 -3.60 -123.16 -37.09
N ALA A 634 -2.40 -123.75 -37.11
CA ALA A 634 -1.13 -123.02 -37.19
C ALA A 634 -0.94 -122.36 -38.56
N ASP A 635 -1.30 -123.02 -39.65
CA ASP A 635 -1.25 -122.48 -41.01
C ASP A 635 -2.25 -121.33 -41.20
N GLU A 636 -3.47 -121.46 -40.64
CA GLU A 636 -4.44 -120.36 -40.58
C GLU A 636 -3.89 -119.14 -39.82
N LEU A 637 -3.25 -119.38 -38.67
CA LEU A 637 -2.61 -118.32 -37.90
C LEU A 637 -1.45 -117.66 -38.67
N ASP A 638 -0.60 -118.45 -39.34
CA ASP A 638 0.52 -117.93 -40.15
C ASP A 638 0.01 -117.11 -41.35
N MET A 639 -1.07 -117.54 -42.00
CA MET A 639 -1.71 -116.78 -43.08
C MET A 639 -2.23 -115.43 -42.57
N MET A 640 -2.87 -115.39 -41.40
CA MET A 640 -3.30 -114.13 -40.77
C MET A 640 -2.12 -113.22 -40.41
N ILE A 641 -1.02 -113.78 -39.88
CA ILE A 641 0.21 -113.03 -39.59
C ILE A 641 0.78 -112.40 -40.86
N ARG A 642 0.76 -113.12 -41.99
CA ARG A 642 1.23 -112.59 -43.28
C ARG A 642 0.35 -111.45 -43.80
N VAL A 643 -0.97 -111.57 -43.70
CA VAL A 643 -1.92 -110.51 -44.12
C VAL A 643 -1.71 -109.23 -43.28
N ILE A 644 -1.54 -109.35 -41.95
CA ILE A 644 -1.23 -108.20 -41.09
C ILE A 644 0.13 -107.62 -41.45
N SER A 645 1.15 -108.46 -41.61
CA SER A 645 2.50 -108.00 -41.95
C SER A 645 2.51 -107.22 -43.26
N GLN A 646 1.80 -107.68 -44.30
CA GLN A 646 1.66 -106.94 -45.56
C GLN A 646 0.96 -105.58 -45.38
N LYS A 647 -0.11 -105.50 -44.58
CA LYS A 647 -0.77 -104.21 -44.28
C LYS A 647 0.14 -103.24 -43.49
N VAL A 648 0.97 -103.77 -42.59
CA VAL A 648 1.98 -102.99 -41.84
C VAL A 648 3.13 -102.53 -42.75
N TYR A 649 3.52 -103.32 -43.74
CA TYR A 649 4.52 -102.92 -44.73
C TYR A 649 3.99 -101.92 -45.76
N ALA A 650 2.73 -102.01 -46.15
CA ALA A 650 2.06 -101.02 -47.00
C ALA A 650 1.94 -99.63 -46.32
N THR A 651 1.85 -99.60 -44.99
CA THR A 651 1.91 -98.35 -44.20
C THR A 651 3.31 -97.74 -44.11
N LYS A 652 4.36 -98.53 -44.37
CA LYS A 652 5.75 -98.05 -44.45
C LYS A 652 6.10 -97.44 -45.81
N THR A 653 5.47 -97.91 -46.89
CA THR A 653 5.72 -97.41 -48.26
C THR A 653 4.98 -96.11 -48.60
N PHE A 654 4.01 -95.70 -47.80
CA PHE A 654 3.42 -94.35 -47.85
C PHE A 654 4.27 -93.28 -47.12
N LYS A 655 5.45 -93.67 -46.59
CA LYS A 655 6.36 -92.82 -45.81
C LYS A 655 7.68 -92.50 -46.52
N GLU A 656 7.82 -92.89 -47.79
CA GLU A 656 8.77 -92.32 -48.76
C GLU A 656 7.96 -91.57 -49.83
#